data_AF-A0A9D2M9R8-F1
#
_entry.id   AF-A0A9D2M9R8-F1
#
_cell.length_a   1.000
_cell.length_b   1.000
_cell.length_c   1.000
_cell.angle_alpha   90.00
_cell.angle_beta   90.00
_cell.angle_gamma   90.00
#
_symmetry.space_group_name_H-M   'P 1'
#
loop_
_entity.id
_entity.type
_entity.pdbx_description
1 polymer ?
#
loop_
_entity_poly.entity_id
_entity_poly.type
_entity_poly.pdbx_seq_one_letter_code
_entity_poly.pdbx_strand_id
1 'polypeptide(L)'
;MKQMKKKGLSMLLAATMAMSLLPGAALAAEGDRADLILADEYEDYFLMGTFGDGSNEPWKTQGNVSAPGNALKLDSQIGNSNTNSLSRQTYLAAVEEIEADETLTEEEKEAKLFEANTNVILDSGRQQTGIRMLEEARAWNEEHPDRPKKIRAHVLAWHGGQQPNYFFCDGFYFDQSKPLAEQVTDEETMLARLDNYIMKMMEFYSQYKDVIICWDVVNEAIDDYSGQIRNSEDYQVGQWGTVFRHEELDDDPDARLEAESAWVRQAFESARKWSEYYGCDWKLYYNDFQDSNKLYEPKMSQTIKMLKPIYEAGNIDGYGMQGRLSYAYPSIDQLREQMELGFTVADEISFSESDIRSDFIPNPNYDPSQPTRRMQEGDPEWPESSGSYTHIGDANGNTFDVYNSPVMRDPEWGYGANYELAATPEKMTAQADYAADLMDLLIEMDQKYEDKDVVAYQWDGTTDWGTFNRTTGCTMWKNDGTPKYSFYAVAGAPSRAKMEEAIAAGPDAADADKYTAESWDAYEVALATAQALAEKRIYDADGVYAVKDATDALIAATEGLVPTDEPVEPGEKNLSVDVSAAATAGQDQRVPYTFSFSGENEGLGNVTVIFNIKSDKTGLFTGGAFEPEGAFSKYAMEEENLPDGSRRVKVVLAYAMDSLPNALEANAMEDQLEDMFTYVIRSSAQDEGDIEVSVEQAMFTYYGDNETYYADTTGAVARTTVAAGNPYDIDGDGDFDQADITAAQTYYQAAEGDANWAEAQKADVNADGKVDLADLVELATAWLEVLG
;
A
#
# COMPACT_ATOMS: atom_id res chain seq x y z
N MET A 1 30.52 -58.84 -4.95
CA MET A 1 31.20 -58.17 -3.81
C MET A 1 32.37 -57.33 -4.33
N LYS A 2 32.03 -56.18 -4.92
CA LYS A 2 32.92 -55.13 -5.41
C LYS A 2 32.02 -53.95 -5.79
N GLN A 3 32.51 -52.73 -5.60
CA GLN A 3 31.91 -51.43 -5.95
C GLN A 3 30.69 -50.98 -5.14
N MET A 4 30.90 -49.99 -4.26
CA MET A 4 30.09 -48.78 -4.09
C MET A 4 30.59 -48.02 -2.84
N LYS A 5 31.60 -47.16 -3.03
CA LYS A 5 31.95 -46.07 -2.12
C LYS A 5 32.48 -44.93 -2.98
N LYS A 6 31.80 -43.76 -2.92
CA LYS A 6 32.08 -42.43 -3.51
C LYS A 6 30.93 -41.89 -4.37
N LYS A 7 29.81 -41.55 -3.72
CA LYS A 7 28.87 -40.47 -4.10
C LYS A 7 28.17 -40.08 -2.80
N GLY A 8 28.31 -38.84 -2.34
CA GLY A 8 27.72 -38.39 -1.08
C GLY A 8 28.53 -37.38 -0.26
N LEU A 9 29.61 -36.80 -0.79
CA LEU A 9 30.40 -35.79 -0.07
C LEU A 9 30.75 -34.55 -0.92
N SER A 10 30.12 -34.34 -2.07
CA SER A 10 30.38 -33.14 -2.91
C SER A 10 29.20 -32.18 -3.04
N MET A 11 28.05 -32.43 -2.42
CA MET A 11 26.91 -31.50 -2.42
C MET A 11 26.90 -30.54 -1.23
N LEU A 12 27.58 -30.87 -0.12
CA LEU A 12 27.58 -30.02 1.08
C LEU A 12 28.67 -28.93 1.08
N LEU A 13 29.62 -28.98 0.12
CA LEU A 13 30.74 -28.03 0.05
C LEU A 13 30.56 -26.95 -1.03
N ALA A 14 29.53 -27.06 -1.89
CA ALA A 14 29.25 -26.07 -2.92
C ALA A 14 28.42 -24.89 -2.39
N ALA A 15 27.52 -25.13 -1.41
CA ALA A 15 26.68 -24.08 -0.83
C ALA A 15 27.47 -23.03 -0.02
N THR A 16 28.66 -23.35 0.48
CA THR A 16 29.50 -22.41 1.25
C THR A 16 30.49 -21.63 0.39
N MET A 17 30.63 -21.96 -0.90
CA MET A 17 31.55 -21.29 -1.84
C MET A 17 30.83 -20.44 -2.90
N ALA A 18 29.51 -20.56 -3.04
CA ALA A 18 28.72 -19.74 -3.96
C ALA A 18 28.53 -18.29 -3.48
N MET A 19 28.75 -17.98 -2.20
CA MET A 19 28.70 -16.61 -1.67
C MET A 19 29.88 -15.72 -2.10
N SER A 20 30.90 -16.22 -2.80
CA SER A 20 32.11 -15.45 -3.13
C SER A 20 32.41 -15.29 -4.62
N LEU A 21 31.47 -15.60 -5.52
CA LEU A 21 31.69 -15.48 -6.97
C LEU A 21 30.44 -14.94 -7.69
N LEU A 22 29.95 -13.79 -7.26
CA LEU A 22 29.16 -12.90 -8.11
C LEU A 22 30.13 -11.92 -8.81
N PRO A 23 30.21 -11.87 -10.15
CA PRO A 23 30.68 -10.69 -10.83
C PRO A 23 29.52 -9.67 -10.81
N GLY A 24 29.56 -8.74 -9.84
CA GLY A 24 28.98 -7.41 -10.00
C GLY A 24 27.47 -7.27 -10.06
N ALA A 25 26.73 -7.78 -9.07
CA ALA A 25 25.70 -6.95 -8.44
C ALA A 25 26.39 -6.28 -7.25
N ALA A 26 26.54 -4.96 -7.29
CA ALA A 26 27.11 -4.23 -6.18
C ALA A 26 26.16 -4.35 -4.99
N LEU A 27 26.40 -5.31 -4.10
CA LEU A 27 25.91 -5.26 -2.73
C LEU A 27 26.33 -3.90 -2.19
N ALA A 28 25.36 -3.03 -1.92
CA ALA A 28 25.59 -1.71 -1.36
C ALA A 28 26.55 -1.86 -0.17
N ALA A 29 27.59 -1.02 -0.13
CA ALA A 29 28.53 -1.04 0.98
C ALA A 29 27.75 -0.84 2.30
N GLU A 30 28.24 -1.40 3.41
CA GLU A 30 27.62 -1.36 4.74
C GLU A 30 27.25 0.06 5.25
N GLY A 31 27.71 1.13 4.56
CA GLY A 31 27.38 2.54 4.81
C GLY A 31 26.38 3.20 3.85
N ASP A 32 25.80 2.47 2.88
CA ASP A 32 24.80 2.96 1.90
C ASP A 32 23.37 2.43 2.17
N ARG A 33 23.16 1.63 3.22
CA ARG A 33 21.84 1.10 3.56
C ARG A 33 20.99 2.19 4.22
N ALA A 34 19.76 2.36 3.74
CA ALA A 34 18.81 3.32 4.28
C ALA A 34 18.45 3.02 5.75
N ASP A 35 17.85 3.98 6.44
CA ASP A 35 17.24 3.69 7.74
C ASP A 35 15.97 2.85 7.51
N LEU A 36 15.76 1.80 8.33
CA LEU A 36 14.51 1.05 8.32
C LEU A 36 13.42 1.88 9.00
N ILE A 37 12.43 2.31 8.22
CA ILE A 37 11.30 3.15 8.65
C ILE A 37 10.02 2.36 8.42
N LEU A 38 9.33 1.97 9.49
CA LEU A 38 8.15 1.10 9.38
C LEU A 38 7.06 1.66 8.45
N ALA A 39 6.81 2.97 8.48
CA ALA A 39 5.84 3.60 7.58
C ALA A 39 6.19 3.47 6.09
N ASP A 40 7.48 3.45 5.76
CA ASP A 40 7.95 3.33 4.37
C ASP A 40 7.88 1.85 3.93
N GLU A 41 8.22 0.91 4.83
CA GLU A 41 8.13 -0.53 4.52
C GLU A 41 6.71 -1.02 4.21
N TYR A 42 5.70 -0.34 4.75
CA TYR A 42 4.28 -0.70 4.64
C TYR A 42 3.48 0.24 3.72
N GLU A 43 4.14 1.07 2.90
CA GLU A 43 3.46 2.08 2.07
C GLU A 43 2.42 1.50 1.10
N ASP A 44 2.63 0.26 0.63
CA ASP A 44 1.73 -0.46 -0.29
C ASP A 44 0.60 -1.23 0.43
N TYR A 45 0.59 -1.25 1.76
CA TYR A 45 -0.36 -2.02 2.56
C TYR A 45 -1.20 -1.10 3.44
N PHE A 46 -0.63 -0.61 4.55
CA PHE A 46 -1.39 0.12 5.55
C PHE A 46 -0.56 1.09 6.38
N LEU A 47 -1.25 2.01 7.05
CA LEU A 47 -0.60 3.02 7.87
C LEU A 47 0.07 2.39 9.10
N MET A 48 1.29 2.80 9.38
CA MET A 48 2.05 2.35 10.55
C MET A 48 2.18 3.50 11.52
N GLY A 49 2.01 3.27 12.83
CA GLY A 49 2.23 4.36 13.76
C GLY A 49 1.96 4.08 15.23
N THR A 50 1.69 5.11 16.02
CA THR A 50 1.63 4.96 17.48
C THR A 50 0.24 5.18 18.05
N PHE A 51 0.00 4.60 19.21
CA PHE A 51 -1.00 5.07 20.15
C PHE A 51 -0.30 5.81 21.30
N GLY A 52 -0.80 6.99 21.69
CA GLY A 52 -0.27 7.78 22.81
C GLY A 52 0.16 9.20 22.46
N ASP A 53 0.96 9.83 23.33
CA ASP A 53 1.40 11.23 23.13
C ASP A 53 2.30 11.34 21.89
N GLY A 54 1.84 12.09 20.88
CA GLY A 54 2.58 12.40 19.65
C GLY A 54 3.91 13.14 19.86
N SER A 55 4.28 13.45 21.10
CA SER A 55 5.64 13.93 21.40
C SER A 55 6.72 12.84 21.29
N ASN A 56 6.31 11.57 21.18
CA ASN A 56 7.17 10.38 21.15
C ASN A 56 7.97 10.24 19.84
N GLU A 57 9.30 10.11 19.95
CA GLU A 57 10.25 9.95 18.81
C GLU A 57 9.86 8.87 17.78
N PRO A 58 9.35 7.68 18.17
CA PRO A 58 8.95 6.66 17.21
C PRO A 58 7.82 7.08 16.27
N TRP A 59 6.85 7.92 16.66
CA TRP A 59 5.86 8.40 15.69
C TRP A 59 6.50 9.31 14.63
N LYS A 60 7.39 10.20 15.05
CA LYS A 60 8.08 11.13 14.15
C LYS A 60 8.94 10.39 13.13
N THR A 61 9.65 9.36 13.58
CA THR A 61 10.69 8.67 12.81
C THR A 61 10.25 7.37 12.16
N GLN A 62 9.20 6.69 12.67
CA GLN A 62 8.80 5.35 12.22
C GLN A 62 7.35 5.27 11.72
N GLY A 63 6.48 6.21 12.05
CA GLY A 63 5.03 6.10 11.75
C GLY A 63 4.48 7.24 10.89
N ASN A 64 3.37 7.01 10.18
CA ASN A 64 2.60 8.01 9.43
C ASN A 64 1.17 8.20 9.98
N VAL A 65 0.77 7.48 11.02
CA VAL A 65 -0.50 7.67 11.75
C VAL A 65 -0.29 7.72 13.27
N SER A 66 -1.15 8.42 14.01
CA SER A 66 -1.16 8.33 15.47
C SER A 66 -2.51 8.66 16.10
N ALA A 67 -2.73 8.19 17.34
CA ALA A 67 -3.94 8.47 18.11
C ALA A 67 -3.60 9.10 19.48
N PRO A 68 -4.16 10.28 19.82
CA PRO A 68 -3.95 10.90 21.11
C PRO A 68 -4.73 10.13 22.20
N GLY A 69 -4.05 9.29 22.98
CA GLY A 69 -4.72 8.32 23.84
C GLY A 69 -5.71 8.87 24.89
N ASN A 70 -5.58 10.11 25.37
CA ASN A 70 -6.48 10.66 26.41
C ASN A 70 -6.92 12.11 26.16
N ALA A 71 -6.60 12.68 24.99
CA ALA A 71 -6.77 14.11 24.79
C ALA A 71 -8.14 14.47 24.22
N LEU A 72 -8.82 13.55 23.53
CA LEU A 72 -10.10 13.83 22.85
C LEU A 72 -11.31 13.17 23.52
N LYS A 73 -11.10 12.34 24.56
CA LYS A 73 -12.18 11.73 25.35
C LYS A 73 -13.04 12.75 26.12
N LEU A 74 -14.27 12.35 26.44
CA LEU A 74 -15.32 13.19 27.03
C LEU A 74 -14.86 14.08 28.21
N ASP A 75 -14.23 13.54 29.25
CA ASP A 75 -13.83 14.33 30.43
C ASP A 75 -12.72 15.37 30.11
N SER A 76 -11.92 15.13 29.08
CA SER A 76 -10.96 16.08 28.51
C SER A 76 -11.64 17.18 27.69
N GLN A 77 -12.93 17.06 27.37
CA GLN A 77 -13.69 18.03 26.58
C GLN A 77 -14.65 18.86 27.43
N ILE A 78 -15.35 18.24 28.39
CA ILE A 78 -16.39 18.90 29.20
C ILE A 78 -15.99 19.11 30.68
N GLY A 79 -14.85 18.53 31.09
CA GLY A 79 -14.35 18.59 32.46
C GLY A 79 -15.06 17.65 33.43
N ASN A 80 -14.51 17.52 34.64
CA ASN A 80 -14.89 16.50 35.62
C ASN A 80 -15.42 17.07 36.95
N SER A 81 -16.05 18.25 36.91
CA SER A 81 -16.65 18.87 38.10
C SER A 81 -18.09 18.40 38.28
N ASN A 82 -18.30 17.43 39.16
CA ASN A 82 -19.61 16.78 39.35
C ASN A 82 -20.75 17.73 39.75
N THR A 83 -20.43 18.89 40.32
CA THR A 83 -21.44 19.80 40.87
C THR A 83 -21.44 21.19 40.23
N ASN A 84 -20.45 21.52 39.40
CA ASN A 84 -20.25 22.86 38.86
C ASN A 84 -19.58 22.86 37.47
N SER A 85 -19.93 21.92 36.60
CA SER A 85 -19.50 21.92 35.20
C SER A 85 -20.05 23.15 34.45
N LEU A 86 -19.49 23.46 33.26
CA LEU A 86 -20.02 24.54 32.42
C LEU A 86 -21.44 24.24 31.94
N SER A 87 -21.72 22.98 31.60
CA SER A 87 -23.07 22.53 31.26
C SER A 87 -24.04 22.75 32.43
N ARG A 88 -23.64 22.45 33.68
CA ARG A 88 -24.48 22.74 34.86
C ARG A 88 -24.77 24.22 35.04
N GLN A 89 -23.75 25.07 34.92
CA GLN A 89 -23.91 26.52 35.08
C GLN A 89 -24.88 27.08 34.01
N THR A 90 -24.75 26.60 32.78
CA THR A 90 -25.61 26.99 31.66
C THR A 90 -27.04 26.49 31.85
N TYR A 91 -27.21 25.24 32.29
CA TYR A 91 -28.50 24.67 32.64
C TYR A 91 -29.21 25.50 33.72
N LEU A 92 -28.53 25.84 34.81
CA LEU A 92 -29.12 26.62 35.90
C LEU A 92 -29.55 28.03 35.45
N ALA A 93 -28.77 28.68 34.59
CA ALA A 93 -29.13 29.98 34.04
C ALA A 93 -30.38 29.88 33.15
N ALA A 94 -30.45 28.86 32.28
CA ALA A 94 -31.62 28.62 31.45
C ALA A 94 -32.87 28.32 32.29
N VAL A 95 -32.76 27.50 33.35
CA VAL A 95 -33.86 27.22 34.27
C VAL A 95 -34.37 28.51 34.94
N GLU A 96 -33.48 29.39 35.40
CA GLU A 96 -33.86 30.68 36.00
C GLU A 96 -34.65 31.55 35.01
N GLU A 97 -34.21 31.62 33.75
CA GLU A 97 -34.88 32.37 32.69
C GLU A 97 -36.25 31.76 32.33
N ILE A 98 -36.33 30.44 32.18
CA ILE A 98 -37.56 29.72 31.82
C ILE A 98 -38.61 29.88 32.92
N GLU A 99 -38.22 29.77 34.19
CA GLU A 99 -39.16 29.87 35.30
C GLU A 99 -39.62 31.31 35.56
N ALA A 100 -38.79 32.30 35.23
CA ALA A 100 -39.15 33.71 35.32
C ALA A 100 -40.11 34.17 34.20
N ASP A 101 -40.20 33.44 33.09
CA ASP A 101 -41.08 33.79 31.98
C ASP A 101 -42.52 33.30 32.22
N GLU A 102 -43.36 34.19 32.74
CA GLU A 102 -44.79 33.96 32.97
C GLU A 102 -45.62 33.83 31.67
N THR A 103 -45.02 34.06 30.50
CA THR A 103 -45.72 33.98 29.20
C THR A 103 -45.69 32.58 28.58
N LEU A 104 -44.76 31.72 29.03
CA LEU A 104 -44.67 30.35 28.58
C LEU A 104 -45.78 29.49 29.19
N THR A 105 -46.37 28.63 28.38
CA THR A 105 -47.18 27.52 28.85
C THR A 105 -46.30 26.46 29.52
N GLU A 106 -46.89 25.59 30.34
CA GLU A 106 -46.16 24.49 30.99
C GLU A 106 -45.50 23.56 29.96
N GLU A 107 -46.16 23.28 28.83
CA GLU A 107 -45.60 22.47 27.74
C GLU A 107 -44.38 23.15 27.09
N GLU A 108 -44.42 24.46 26.88
CA GLU A 108 -43.26 25.22 26.36
C GLU A 108 -42.11 25.28 27.38
N LYS A 109 -42.42 25.33 28.68
CA LYS A 109 -41.41 25.25 29.74
C LYS A 109 -40.75 23.88 29.76
N GLU A 110 -41.53 22.79 29.71
CA GLU A 110 -41.03 21.42 29.66
C GLU A 110 -40.11 21.21 28.45
N ALA A 111 -40.51 21.68 27.26
CA ALA A 111 -39.68 21.60 26.05
C ALA A 111 -38.36 22.39 26.17
N LYS A 112 -38.40 23.59 26.75
CA LYS A 112 -37.19 24.41 26.97
C LYS A 112 -36.28 23.84 28.07
N LEU A 113 -36.85 23.21 29.10
CA LEU A 113 -36.08 22.51 30.14
C LEU A 113 -35.39 21.28 29.56
N PHE A 114 -36.07 20.53 28.69
CA PHE A 114 -35.46 19.44 27.94
C PHE A 114 -34.28 19.94 27.07
N GLU A 115 -34.48 21.02 26.30
CA GLU A 115 -33.40 21.66 25.53
C GLU A 115 -32.21 22.08 26.42
N ALA A 116 -32.48 22.72 27.56
CA ALA A 116 -31.45 23.11 28.51
C ALA A 116 -30.71 21.88 29.09
N ASN A 117 -31.43 20.78 29.33
CA ASN A 117 -30.88 19.56 29.90
C ASN A 117 -30.08 18.73 28.88
N THR A 118 -30.22 19.00 27.58
CA THR A 118 -29.47 18.34 26.51
C THR A 118 -28.28 19.15 26.02
N ASN A 119 -28.23 20.45 26.35
CA ASN A 119 -27.19 21.37 25.90
C ASN A 119 -25.84 21.16 26.61
N VAL A 120 -24.89 20.52 25.91
CA VAL A 120 -23.53 20.24 26.38
C VAL A 120 -22.59 21.37 26.01
N ILE A 121 -21.76 21.79 26.97
CA ILE A 121 -20.78 22.86 26.79
C ILE A 121 -19.36 22.30 26.80
N LEU A 122 -18.64 22.44 25.68
CA LEU A 122 -17.21 22.15 25.61
C LEU A 122 -16.41 23.21 26.38
N ASP A 123 -15.44 22.77 27.16
CA ASP A 123 -14.51 23.62 27.90
C ASP A 123 -13.25 23.87 27.06
N SER A 124 -13.19 25.02 26.39
CA SER A 124 -12.06 25.40 25.53
C SER A 124 -10.70 25.38 26.23
N GLY A 125 -10.68 25.52 27.56
CA GLY A 125 -9.45 25.42 28.34
C GLY A 125 -8.84 24.02 28.36
N ARG A 126 -9.65 22.99 28.09
CA ARG A 126 -9.22 21.58 28.15
C ARG A 126 -8.85 20.98 26.81
N GLN A 127 -9.35 21.56 25.71
CA GLN A 127 -9.12 21.08 24.35
C GLN A 127 -7.65 21.23 23.89
N GLN A 128 -6.87 22.09 24.57
CA GLN A 128 -5.51 22.48 24.16
C GLN A 128 -4.55 21.31 24.02
N THR A 129 -4.65 20.28 24.87
CA THR A 129 -3.79 19.09 24.75
C THR A 129 -4.08 18.30 23.48
N GLY A 130 -5.35 18.17 23.09
CA GLY A 130 -5.73 17.51 21.85
C GLY A 130 -5.33 18.31 20.62
N ILE A 131 -5.56 19.62 20.65
CA ILE A 131 -5.21 20.55 19.56
C ILE A 131 -3.71 20.53 19.27
N ARG A 132 -2.86 20.47 20.30
CA ARG A 132 -1.40 20.47 20.13
C ARG A 132 -0.93 19.41 19.13
N MET A 133 -1.40 18.18 19.25
CA MET A 133 -0.98 17.09 18.38
C MET A 133 -1.49 17.26 16.93
N LEU A 134 -2.68 17.81 16.76
CA LEU A 134 -3.25 18.11 15.45
C LEU A 134 -2.43 19.20 14.73
N GLU A 135 -2.07 20.26 15.46
CA GLU A 135 -1.23 21.36 14.94
C GLU A 135 0.21 20.91 14.67
N GLU A 136 0.77 20.02 15.50
CA GLU A 136 2.08 19.41 15.26
C GLU A 136 2.09 18.55 13.98
N ALA A 137 1.02 17.77 13.74
CA ALA A 137 0.87 17.00 12.51
C ALA A 137 0.77 17.92 11.27
N ARG A 138 0.01 19.01 11.36
CA ARG A 138 -0.08 20.00 10.28
C ARG A 138 1.27 20.65 9.95
N ALA A 139 1.99 21.09 10.98
CA ALA A 139 3.30 21.69 10.80
C ALA A 139 4.27 20.70 10.13
N TRP A 140 4.23 19.42 10.54
CA TRP A 140 4.99 18.37 9.88
C TRP A 140 4.61 18.23 8.39
N ASN A 141 3.31 18.20 8.08
CA ASN A 141 2.81 17.98 6.72
C ASN A 141 3.13 19.16 5.79
N GLU A 142 3.20 20.37 6.32
CA GLU A 142 3.66 21.55 5.58
C GLU A 142 5.16 21.44 5.23
N GLU A 143 5.98 20.93 6.15
CA GLU A 143 7.41 20.74 5.94
C GLU A 143 7.76 19.49 5.11
N HIS A 144 6.91 18.46 5.14
CA HIS A 144 7.17 17.14 4.55
C HIS A 144 5.95 16.60 3.77
N PRO A 145 5.63 17.21 2.61
CA PRO A 145 4.44 16.85 1.82
C PRO A 145 4.49 15.43 1.23
N ASP A 146 5.67 14.82 1.13
CA ASP A 146 5.91 13.45 0.69
C ASP A 146 5.56 12.39 1.74
N ARG A 147 5.47 12.77 3.02
CA ARG A 147 5.31 11.85 4.16
C ARG A 147 4.35 12.41 5.23
N PRO A 148 3.08 12.63 4.87
CA PRO A 148 2.13 13.28 5.76
C PRO A 148 1.80 12.39 6.97
N LYS A 149 1.68 13.02 8.14
CA LYS A 149 1.12 12.43 9.35
C LYS A 149 -0.40 12.56 9.37
N LYS A 150 -1.05 11.49 9.79
CA LYS A 150 -2.50 11.35 9.95
C LYS A 150 -2.85 11.11 11.43
N ILE A 151 -4.07 11.45 11.81
CA ILE A 151 -4.55 11.33 13.19
C ILE A 151 -5.84 10.50 13.24
N ARG A 152 -5.84 9.44 14.04
CA ARG A 152 -7.05 8.74 14.50
C ARG A 152 -7.53 9.43 15.77
N ALA A 153 -8.74 9.98 15.75
CA ALA A 153 -9.29 10.69 16.89
C ALA A 153 -9.91 9.71 17.88
N HIS A 154 -9.40 9.70 19.11
CA HIS A 154 -9.81 8.78 20.18
C HIS A 154 -10.23 9.58 21.43
N VAL A 155 -11.50 9.60 21.84
CA VAL A 155 -12.72 8.85 21.44
C VAL A 155 -13.94 9.72 21.80
N LEU A 156 -15.10 9.54 21.15
CA LEU A 156 -16.33 10.27 21.53
C LEU A 156 -16.99 9.72 22.80
N ALA A 157 -17.30 8.42 22.85
CA ALA A 157 -17.96 7.77 23.98
C ALA A 157 -17.16 6.56 24.49
N TRP A 158 -17.03 6.44 25.82
CA TRP A 158 -16.30 5.33 26.47
C TRP A 158 -17.04 4.86 27.73
N HIS A 159 -16.37 4.47 28.82
CA HIS A 159 -17.00 4.07 30.09
C HIS A 159 -16.13 4.38 31.32
N GLY A 160 -16.68 4.18 32.51
CA GLY A 160 -15.95 4.20 33.78
C GLY A 160 -15.34 5.57 34.12
N GLY A 161 -14.12 5.57 34.67
CA GLY A 161 -13.42 6.77 35.14
C GLY A 161 -13.04 7.79 34.06
N GLN A 162 -13.31 7.47 32.80
CA GLN A 162 -12.98 8.28 31.62
C GLN A 162 -14.11 9.25 31.25
N GLN A 163 -15.23 9.17 31.97
CA GLN A 163 -16.40 10.00 31.77
C GLN A 163 -16.93 10.54 33.10
N PRO A 164 -17.35 11.82 33.14
CA PRO A 164 -17.78 12.41 34.38
C PRO A 164 -19.25 12.03 34.68
N ASN A 165 -19.53 11.51 35.87
CA ASN A 165 -20.88 11.04 36.24
C ASN A 165 -21.99 12.10 36.05
N TYR A 166 -21.68 13.38 36.26
CA TYR A 166 -22.67 14.44 36.07
C TYR A 166 -23.22 14.51 34.64
N PHE A 167 -22.46 14.06 33.64
CA PHE A 167 -22.90 14.02 32.25
C PHE A 167 -24.13 13.10 32.07
N PHE A 168 -24.31 12.12 32.94
CA PHE A 168 -25.41 11.15 32.89
C PHE A 168 -26.60 11.52 33.78
N CYS A 169 -26.47 12.59 34.58
CA CYS A 169 -27.45 12.95 35.59
C CYS A 169 -28.33 14.14 35.15
N ASP A 170 -29.52 14.23 35.73
CA ASP A 170 -30.43 15.35 35.48
C ASP A 170 -29.79 16.70 35.86
N GLY A 171 -29.97 17.68 34.98
CA GLY A 171 -29.41 19.02 35.11
C GLY A 171 -27.89 19.08 35.18
N PHE A 172 -27.16 18.07 34.70
CA PHE A 172 -25.69 18.00 34.77
C PHE A 172 -25.12 18.04 36.20
N TYR A 173 -25.77 17.38 37.16
CA TYR A 173 -25.34 17.39 38.56
C TYR A 173 -25.28 15.99 39.16
N PHE A 174 -24.17 15.66 39.81
CA PHE A 174 -23.98 14.41 40.52
C PHE A 174 -23.55 14.64 41.98
N ASP A 175 -24.38 14.16 42.91
CA ASP A 175 -24.06 14.07 44.33
C ASP A 175 -23.35 12.73 44.60
N GLN A 176 -22.04 12.81 44.86
CA GLN A 176 -21.19 11.65 45.15
C GLN A 176 -21.60 10.89 46.41
N SER A 177 -22.46 11.45 47.28
CA SER A 177 -22.97 10.76 48.46
C SER A 177 -24.11 9.78 48.15
N LYS A 178 -24.62 9.77 46.92
CA LYS A 178 -25.71 8.92 46.46
C LYS A 178 -25.27 8.01 45.30
N PRO A 179 -25.91 6.84 45.12
CA PRO A 179 -25.68 5.99 43.95
C PRO A 179 -25.94 6.73 42.63
N LEU A 180 -25.24 6.35 41.57
CA LEU A 180 -25.47 6.89 40.23
C LEU A 180 -26.86 6.55 39.72
N ALA A 181 -27.30 5.30 39.90
CA ALA A 181 -28.61 4.81 39.47
C ALA A 181 -29.80 5.61 40.06
N GLU A 182 -29.62 6.32 41.16
CA GLU A 182 -30.66 7.17 41.76
C GLU A 182 -30.73 8.59 41.15
N GLN A 183 -29.81 8.94 40.26
CA GLN A 183 -29.58 10.31 39.79
C GLN A 183 -29.48 10.43 38.26
N VAL A 184 -29.42 9.30 37.55
CA VAL A 184 -29.38 9.29 36.09
C VAL A 184 -30.60 9.97 35.50
N THR A 185 -30.42 10.60 34.34
CA THR A 185 -31.52 11.10 33.53
C THR A 185 -32.16 9.95 32.74
N ASP A 186 -33.34 10.20 32.17
CA ASP A 186 -34.02 9.25 31.29
C ASP A 186 -33.31 9.06 29.93
N GLU A 187 -33.64 7.97 29.24
CA GLU A 187 -33.03 7.60 27.95
C GLU A 187 -33.22 8.64 26.86
N GLU A 188 -34.41 9.25 26.75
CA GLU A 188 -34.71 10.24 25.70
C GLU A 188 -33.80 11.47 25.86
N THR A 189 -33.72 12.00 27.08
CA THR A 189 -32.78 13.08 27.41
C THR A 189 -31.34 12.67 27.12
N MET A 190 -30.95 11.42 27.43
CA MET A 190 -29.58 10.97 27.23
C MET A 190 -29.19 10.82 25.77
N LEU A 191 -30.06 10.26 24.93
CA LEU A 191 -29.84 10.15 23.49
C LEU A 191 -29.72 11.55 22.84
N ALA A 192 -30.60 12.48 23.21
CA ALA A 192 -30.54 13.86 22.71
C ALA A 192 -29.29 14.61 23.20
N ARG A 193 -28.87 14.39 24.45
CA ARG A 193 -27.62 14.95 25.00
C ARG A 193 -26.39 14.39 24.29
N LEU A 194 -26.40 13.11 23.93
CA LEU A 194 -25.33 12.46 23.17
C LEU A 194 -25.24 13.01 21.74
N ASP A 195 -26.36 13.18 21.04
CA ASP A 195 -26.40 13.86 19.72
C ASP A 195 -25.83 15.28 19.82
N ASN A 196 -26.23 16.06 20.84
CA ASN A 196 -25.72 17.40 21.07
C ASN A 196 -24.21 17.42 21.32
N TYR A 197 -23.70 16.54 22.18
CA TYR A 197 -22.27 16.45 22.45
C TYR A 197 -21.48 16.08 21.18
N ILE A 198 -21.93 15.07 20.44
CA ILE A 198 -21.26 14.65 19.20
C ILE A 198 -21.30 15.77 18.16
N MET A 199 -22.44 16.46 17.99
CA MET A 199 -22.53 17.65 17.14
C MET A 199 -21.46 18.69 17.50
N LYS A 200 -21.29 19.00 18.79
CA LYS A 200 -20.28 19.96 19.26
C LYS A 200 -18.85 19.49 18.99
N MET A 201 -18.57 18.21 19.17
CA MET A 201 -17.27 17.63 18.84
C MET A 201 -16.98 17.71 17.34
N MET A 202 -17.95 17.31 16.49
CA MET A 202 -17.80 17.38 15.04
C MET A 202 -17.64 18.82 14.56
N GLU A 203 -18.45 19.75 15.07
CA GLU A 203 -18.36 21.19 14.79
C GLU A 203 -16.94 21.70 15.07
N PHE A 204 -16.45 21.47 16.29
CA PHE A 204 -15.16 21.98 16.74
C PHE A 204 -13.98 21.38 15.99
N TYR A 205 -13.98 20.06 15.80
CA TYR A 205 -12.85 19.36 15.19
C TYR A 205 -12.90 19.36 13.66
N SER A 206 -14.01 19.75 13.02
CA SER A 206 -14.12 19.83 11.55
C SER A 206 -13.06 20.72 10.91
N GLN A 207 -12.56 21.70 11.67
CA GLN A 207 -11.46 22.54 11.24
C GLN A 207 -10.17 21.75 10.99
N TYR A 208 -10.00 20.53 11.55
CA TYR A 208 -8.85 19.62 11.46
C TYR A 208 -9.07 18.41 10.54
N LYS A 209 -10.05 18.48 9.63
CA LYS A 209 -10.36 17.39 8.71
C LYS A 209 -9.28 17.07 7.67
N ASP A 210 -8.25 17.90 7.57
CA ASP A 210 -7.04 17.69 6.78
C ASP A 210 -6.04 16.72 7.43
N VAL A 211 -6.13 16.52 8.75
CA VAL A 211 -5.23 15.61 9.50
C VAL A 211 -5.98 14.49 10.22
N ILE A 212 -7.20 14.73 10.70
CA ILE A 212 -8.04 13.68 11.28
C ILE A 212 -8.61 12.85 10.14
N ILE A 213 -8.38 11.53 10.18
CA ILE A 213 -8.86 10.58 9.15
C ILE A 213 -10.04 9.74 9.63
N CYS A 214 -10.14 9.51 10.94
CA CYS A 214 -11.19 8.68 11.53
C CYS A 214 -11.44 9.05 12.98
N TRP A 215 -12.59 8.61 13.51
CA TRP A 215 -12.97 8.71 14.90
C TRP A 215 -13.31 7.35 15.48
N ASP A 216 -12.77 7.07 16.66
CA ASP A 216 -13.39 6.11 17.56
C ASP A 216 -14.66 6.75 18.12
N VAL A 217 -15.80 6.30 17.61
CA VAL A 217 -17.11 6.80 18.03
C VAL A 217 -17.45 6.21 19.40
N VAL A 218 -17.28 4.89 19.53
CA VAL A 218 -17.53 4.16 20.78
C VAL A 218 -16.34 3.27 21.09
N ASN A 219 -15.86 3.34 22.33
CA ASN A 219 -14.80 2.46 22.84
C ASN A 219 -15.33 1.55 23.95
N GLU A 220 -14.99 0.26 23.90
CA GLU A 220 -15.18 -0.73 24.97
C GLU A 220 -16.59 -0.72 25.61
N ALA A 221 -17.64 -0.86 24.80
CA ALA A 221 -19.03 -0.79 25.28
C ALA A 221 -19.49 -2.09 25.96
N ILE A 222 -19.01 -3.23 25.46
CA ILE A 222 -19.43 -4.57 25.90
C ILE A 222 -18.57 -5.01 27.11
N ASP A 223 -19.22 -5.57 28.13
CA ASP A 223 -18.56 -6.23 29.26
C ASP A 223 -18.05 -7.61 28.86
N ASP A 224 -16.82 -7.93 29.26
CA ASP A 224 -16.12 -9.14 28.80
C ASP A 224 -16.81 -10.44 29.19
N TYR A 225 -17.54 -10.44 30.30
CA TYR A 225 -18.08 -11.66 30.90
C TYR A 225 -19.54 -11.89 30.53
N SER A 226 -20.34 -10.84 30.60
CA SER A 226 -21.77 -10.91 30.30
C SER A 226 -22.06 -10.86 28.80
N GLY A 227 -21.17 -10.23 28.01
CA GLY A 227 -21.46 -9.88 26.63
C GLY A 227 -22.61 -8.87 26.50
N GLN A 228 -22.92 -8.12 27.56
CA GLN A 228 -23.93 -7.07 27.59
C GLN A 228 -23.27 -5.70 27.71
N ILE A 229 -24.05 -4.62 27.61
CA ILE A 229 -23.55 -3.27 27.83
C ILE A 229 -23.12 -3.12 29.29
N ARG A 230 -21.90 -2.62 29.49
CA ARG A 230 -21.33 -2.30 30.81
C ARG A 230 -22.29 -1.44 31.62
N ASN A 231 -22.77 -1.95 32.76
CA ASN A 231 -23.66 -1.22 33.68
C ASN A 231 -23.07 -1.09 35.10
N SER A 232 -23.81 -0.50 36.04
CA SER A 232 -23.34 -0.30 37.43
C SER A 232 -23.28 -1.57 38.28
N GLU A 233 -23.94 -2.63 37.85
CA GLU A 233 -24.06 -3.92 38.52
C GLU A 233 -23.09 -4.98 37.96
N ASP A 234 -22.57 -4.76 36.75
CA ASP A 234 -21.63 -5.64 36.07
C ASP A 234 -20.22 -5.61 36.68
N TYR A 235 -19.38 -6.53 36.21
CA TYR A 235 -17.97 -6.59 36.57
C TYR A 235 -17.20 -5.35 36.11
N GLN A 236 -17.47 -4.89 34.89
CA GLN A 236 -16.92 -3.66 34.33
C GLN A 236 -17.96 -2.54 34.40
N VAL A 237 -17.78 -1.63 35.36
CA VAL A 237 -18.75 -0.57 35.64
C VAL A 237 -18.86 0.40 34.46
N GLY A 238 -20.08 0.61 33.97
CA GLY A 238 -20.40 1.58 32.92
C GLY A 238 -21.60 2.46 33.26
N GLN A 239 -21.46 3.77 33.03
CA GLN A 239 -22.55 4.72 33.22
C GLN A 239 -23.65 4.54 32.16
N TRP A 240 -23.28 4.19 30.92
CA TRP A 240 -24.24 3.96 29.84
C TRP A 240 -25.25 2.87 30.18
N GLY A 241 -24.79 1.67 30.55
CA GLY A 241 -25.71 0.60 30.97
C GLY A 241 -26.44 0.89 32.28
N THR A 242 -26.05 1.91 33.04
CA THR A 242 -26.84 2.38 34.20
C THR A 242 -28.06 3.21 33.75
N VAL A 243 -27.90 4.01 32.70
CA VAL A 243 -29.00 4.82 32.13
C VAL A 243 -29.98 3.93 31.36
N PHE A 244 -29.44 3.02 30.53
CA PHE A 244 -30.21 2.20 29.60
C PHE A 244 -30.48 0.79 30.15
N ARG A 245 -30.57 0.62 31.47
CA ARG A 245 -30.73 -0.71 32.08
C ARG A 245 -32.16 -1.22 31.88
N HIS A 246 -32.29 -2.45 31.35
CA HIS A 246 -33.58 -3.14 31.17
C HIS A 246 -33.61 -4.48 31.91
N GLU A 247 -33.83 -4.45 33.23
CA GLU A 247 -33.88 -5.66 34.08
C GLU A 247 -34.96 -6.66 33.62
N GLU A 248 -36.06 -6.17 33.04
CA GLU A 248 -37.14 -6.99 32.51
C GLU A 248 -36.73 -7.87 31.31
N LEU A 249 -35.56 -7.60 30.71
CA LEU A 249 -35.02 -8.34 29.57
C LEU A 249 -33.91 -9.32 29.96
N ASP A 250 -33.61 -9.52 31.25
CA ASP A 250 -32.51 -10.40 31.68
C ASP A 250 -32.64 -11.86 31.23
N ASP A 251 -33.88 -12.32 31.00
CA ASP A 251 -34.16 -13.67 30.47
C ASP A 251 -34.01 -13.77 28.93
N ASP A 252 -33.74 -12.65 28.24
CA ASP A 252 -33.51 -12.56 26.79
C ASP A 252 -32.27 -11.68 26.49
N PRO A 253 -31.05 -12.26 26.56
CA PRO A 253 -29.80 -11.51 26.42
C PRO A 253 -29.63 -10.75 25.10
N ASP A 254 -30.25 -11.22 24.02
CA ASP A 254 -30.14 -10.56 22.71
C ASP A 254 -31.10 -9.36 22.66
N ALA A 255 -32.33 -9.50 23.16
CA ALA A 255 -33.27 -8.38 23.27
C ALA A 255 -32.77 -7.32 24.26
N ARG A 256 -32.16 -7.76 25.37
CA ARG A 256 -31.49 -6.87 26.31
C ARG A 256 -30.37 -6.09 25.61
N LEU A 257 -29.43 -6.78 24.96
CA LEU A 257 -28.35 -6.11 24.25
C LEU A 257 -28.88 -5.10 23.24
N GLU A 258 -29.90 -5.46 22.46
CA GLU A 258 -30.51 -4.56 21.49
C GLU A 258 -31.04 -3.29 22.17
N ALA A 259 -31.82 -3.43 23.25
CA ALA A 259 -32.37 -2.28 23.98
C ALA A 259 -31.28 -1.43 24.64
N GLU A 260 -30.40 -2.05 25.44
CA GLU A 260 -29.39 -1.32 26.23
C GLU A 260 -28.32 -0.65 25.34
N SER A 261 -28.12 -1.14 24.10
CA SER A 261 -27.18 -0.56 23.12
C SER A 261 -27.76 0.58 22.27
N ALA A 262 -28.96 1.09 22.58
CA ALA A 262 -29.57 2.20 21.86
C ALA A 262 -28.66 3.43 21.75
N TRP A 263 -27.89 3.73 22.79
CA TRP A 263 -26.92 4.83 22.80
C TRP A 263 -25.76 4.62 21.81
N VAL A 264 -25.36 3.37 21.54
CA VAL A 264 -24.30 3.06 20.57
C VAL A 264 -24.80 3.40 19.16
N ARG A 265 -26.01 2.95 18.82
CA ARG A 265 -26.65 3.29 17.53
C ARG A 265 -26.80 4.81 17.37
N GLN A 266 -27.25 5.51 18.41
CA GLN A 266 -27.34 6.97 18.41
C GLN A 266 -25.97 7.63 18.24
N ALA A 267 -24.92 7.13 18.88
CA ALA A 267 -23.58 7.69 18.75
C ALA A 267 -23.10 7.67 17.29
N PHE A 268 -23.25 6.52 16.62
CA PHE A 268 -22.85 6.37 15.21
C PHE A 268 -23.74 7.16 14.26
N GLU A 269 -25.07 7.15 14.45
CA GLU A 269 -25.98 7.98 13.64
C GLU A 269 -25.65 9.47 13.77
N SER A 270 -25.39 9.94 15.00
CA SER A 270 -24.99 11.33 15.25
C SER A 270 -23.64 11.63 14.62
N ALA A 271 -22.66 10.73 14.77
CA ALA A 271 -21.33 10.92 14.22
C ALA A 271 -21.35 11.02 12.70
N ARG A 272 -22.08 10.12 12.01
CA ARG A 272 -22.27 10.18 10.55
C ARG A 272 -22.97 11.46 10.12
N LYS A 273 -24.13 11.76 10.71
CA LYS A 273 -24.93 12.95 10.40
C LYS A 273 -24.12 14.24 10.51
N TRP A 274 -23.40 14.41 11.62
CA TRP A 274 -22.69 15.66 11.89
C TRP A 274 -21.36 15.74 11.16
N SER A 275 -20.62 14.64 10.97
CA SER A 275 -19.41 14.66 10.14
C SER A 275 -19.74 15.06 8.70
N GLU A 276 -20.80 14.51 8.10
CA GLU A 276 -21.29 14.90 6.78
C GLU A 276 -21.74 16.36 6.74
N TYR A 277 -22.51 16.81 7.74
CA TYR A 277 -22.99 18.19 7.81
C TYR A 277 -21.84 19.21 7.82
N TYR A 278 -20.74 18.90 8.50
CA TYR A 278 -19.54 19.74 8.54
C TYR A 278 -18.55 19.44 7.40
N GLY A 279 -18.91 18.55 6.46
CA GLY A 279 -18.13 18.20 5.28
C GLY A 279 -16.80 17.53 5.62
N CYS A 280 -16.81 16.66 6.63
CA CYS A 280 -15.71 15.77 6.99
C CYS A 280 -15.93 14.41 6.32
N ASP A 281 -14.87 13.87 5.72
CA ASP A 281 -14.84 12.52 5.17
C ASP A 281 -14.17 11.56 6.18
N TRP A 282 -14.65 11.61 7.43
CA TRP A 282 -14.06 10.82 8.51
C TRP A 282 -14.68 9.43 8.55
N LYS A 283 -13.82 8.42 8.66
CA LYS A 283 -14.24 7.05 8.94
C LYS A 283 -14.63 6.88 10.41
N LEU A 284 -15.66 6.07 10.66
CA LEU A 284 -16.27 5.90 11.98
C LEU A 284 -16.01 4.49 12.50
N TYR A 285 -15.34 4.40 13.66
CA TYR A 285 -14.87 3.15 14.24
C TYR A 285 -15.58 2.80 15.55
N TYR A 286 -15.87 1.51 15.71
CA TYR A 286 -16.03 0.89 17.04
C TYR A 286 -14.68 0.33 17.46
N ASN A 287 -14.19 0.68 18.64
CA ASN A 287 -12.87 0.27 19.14
C ASN A 287 -12.97 -0.58 20.41
N ASP A 288 -12.28 -1.71 20.47
CA ASP A 288 -12.29 -2.57 21.66
C ASP A 288 -11.03 -3.43 21.76
N PHE A 289 -10.70 -3.87 22.98
CA PHE A 289 -9.66 -4.89 23.17
C PHE A 289 -10.19 -6.28 22.87
N GLN A 290 -9.25 -7.23 22.75
CA GLN A 290 -9.47 -8.59 22.27
C GLN A 290 -10.88 -9.14 22.51
N ASP A 291 -11.65 -9.22 21.43
CA ASP A 291 -12.94 -9.89 21.41
C ASP A 291 -12.69 -11.37 21.11
N SER A 292 -13.10 -12.23 22.04
CA SER A 292 -13.12 -13.68 21.81
C SER A 292 -14.35 -14.27 22.45
N ASN A 293 -14.88 -15.35 21.87
CA ASN A 293 -15.90 -16.13 22.53
C ASN A 293 -15.22 -17.19 23.40
N LYS A 294 -15.49 -17.17 24.70
CA LYS A 294 -15.24 -18.33 25.58
C LYS A 294 -16.56 -19.11 25.69
N LEU A 295 -16.53 -20.35 26.16
CA LEU A 295 -17.73 -21.20 26.28
C LEU A 295 -18.87 -20.55 27.12
N TYR A 296 -18.58 -19.48 27.86
CA TYR A 296 -19.47 -18.76 28.77
C TYR A 296 -19.38 -17.23 28.63
N GLU A 297 -18.57 -16.71 27.71
CA GLU A 297 -18.32 -15.27 27.51
C GLU A 297 -18.55 -14.97 26.03
N PRO A 298 -19.69 -14.38 25.64
CA PRO A 298 -20.06 -14.23 24.24
C PRO A 298 -19.61 -12.89 23.62
N LYS A 299 -18.57 -12.24 24.18
CA LYS A 299 -18.17 -10.85 23.84
C LYS A 299 -18.10 -10.63 22.34
N MET A 300 -17.30 -11.44 21.63
CA MET A 300 -17.16 -11.32 20.17
C MET A 300 -18.51 -11.47 19.46
N SER A 301 -19.30 -12.49 19.76
CA SER A 301 -20.61 -12.68 19.13
C SER A 301 -21.60 -11.55 19.42
N GLN A 302 -21.54 -10.94 20.61
CA GLN A 302 -22.41 -9.84 21.01
C GLN A 302 -21.96 -8.51 20.43
N THR A 303 -20.65 -8.26 20.33
CA THR A 303 -20.11 -7.12 19.56
C THR A 303 -20.63 -7.17 18.12
N ILE A 304 -20.51 -8.31 17.44
CA ILE A 304 -21.01 -8.45 16.06
C ILE A 304 -22.52 -8.19 15.96
N LYS A 305 -23.33 -8.73 16.88
CA LYS A 305 -24.79 -8.48 16.90
C LYS A 305 -25.13 -7.01 17.14
N MET A 306 -24.42 -6.35 18.06
CA MET A 306 -24.60 -4.92 18.35
C MET A 306 -24.26 -4.04 17.15
N LEU A 307 -23.17 -4.35 16.44
CA LEU A 307 -22.68 -3.53 15.32
C LEU A 307 -23.44 -3.77 14.03
N LYS A 308 -24.00 -4.97 13.81
CA LYS A 308 -24.74 -5.30 12.59
C LYS A 308 -25.81 -4.28 12.17
N PRO A 309 -26.75 -3.85 13.02
CA PRO A 309 -27.75 -2.84 12.61
C PRO A 309 -27.14 -1.46 12.31
N ILE A 310 -25.95 -1.15 12.83
CA ILE A 310 -25.23 0.10 12.56
C ILE A 310 -24.58 0.04 11.17
N TYR A 311 -23.99 -1.12 10.83
CA TYR A 311 -23.42 -1.39 9.51
C TYR A 311 -24.49 -1.43 8.43
N GLU A 312 -25.61 -2.11 8.66
CA GLU A 312 -26.75 -2.14 7.74
C GLU A 312 -27.35 -0.74 7.49
N ALA A 313 -27.18 0.19 8.44
CA ALA A 313 -27.57 1.59 8.29
C ALA A 313 -26.52 2.49 7.60
N GLY A 314 -25.30 1.99 7.35
CA GLY A 314 -24.19 2.74 6.75
C GLY A 314 -23.47 3.70 7.72
N ASN A 315 -23.64 3.52 9.03
CA ASN A 315 -23.14 4.46 10.03
C ASN A 315 -21.79 4.07 10.66
N ILE A 316 -21.26 2.87 10.36
CA ILE A 316 -19.94 2.41 10.79
C ILE A 316 -19.12 2.02 9.56
N ASP A 317 -17.86 2.43 9.55
CA ASP A 317 -16.90 2.10 8.49
C ASP A 317 -15.91 1.04 8.96
N GLY A 318 -15.49 1.10 10.23
CA GLY A 318 -14.36 0.32 10.71
C GLY A 318 -14.55 -0.38 12.05
N TYR A 319 -13.89 -1.53 12.20
CA TYR A 319 -13.75 -2.26 13.46
C TYR A 319 -12.30 -2.17 13.95
N GLY A 320 -12.11 -1.44 15.04
CA GLY A 320 -10.83 -1.19 15.69
C GLY A 320 -10.52 -2.27 16.72
N MET A 321 -9.53 -3.10 16.41
CA MET A 321 -8.94 -4.08 17.32
C MET A 321 -7.80 -3.41 18.08
N GLN A 322 -7.91 -3.20 19.40
CA GLN A 322 -6.82 -2.54 20.14
C GLN A 322 -5.51 -3.32 20.06
N GLY A 323 -5.52 -4.65 19.89
CA GLY A 323 -4.29 -5.42 19.72
C GLY A 323 -3.46 -5.57 21.00
N ARG A 324 -4.10 -5.66 22.17
CA ARG A 324 -3.42 -5.95 23.44
C ARG A 324 -3.09 -7.45 23.54
N LEU A 325 -2.00 -7.87 22.89
CA LEU A 325 -1.67 -9.28 22.62
C LEU A 325 -0.53 -9.77 23.52
N SER A 326 -0.26 -11.08 23.43
CA SER A 326 0.96 -11.71 23.90
C SER A 326 1.44 -12.70 22.85
N TYR A 327 2.74 -12.98 22.80
CA TYR A 327 3.25 -14.07 21.94
C TYR A 327 2.63 -15.43 22.29
N ALA A 328 2.04 -15.57 23.48
CA ALA A 328 1.39 -16.79 23.94
C ALA A 328 -0.11 -16.87 23.60
N TYR A 329 -0.81 -15.73 23.41
CA TYR A 329 -2.27 -15.68 23.17
C TYR A 329 -2.74 -14.27 22.77
N PRO A 330 -3.79 -14.15 21.94
CA PRO A 330 -4.51 -15.19 21.19
C PRO A 330 -3.62 -15.84 20.13
N SER A 331 -4.03 -16.99 19.59
CA SER A 331 -3.38 -17.56 18.41
C SER A 331 -3.68 -16.72 17.16
N ILE A 332 -2.83 -16.82 16.15
CA ILE A 332 -3.04 -16.14 14.85
C ILE A 332 -4.36 -16.58 14.20
N ASP A 333 -4.74 -17.85 14.32
CA ASP A 333 -6.04 -18.34 13.83
C ASP A 333 -7.24 -17.69 14.55
N GLN A 334 -7.12 -17.39 15.84
CA GLN A 334 -8.17 -16.69 16.58
C GLN A 334 -8.29 -15.23 16.13
N LEU A 335 -7.16 -14.57 15.86
CA LEU A 335 -7.16 -13.23 15.28
C LEU A 335 -7.78 -13.23 13.88
N ARG A 336 -7.46 -14.22 13.06
CA ARG A 336 -8.08 -14.41 11.74
C ARG A 336 -9.60 -14.56 11.85
N GLU A 337 -10.09 -15.44 12.73
CA GLU A 337 -11.53 -15.61 12.95
C GLU A 337 -12.20 -14.30 13.39
N GLN A 338 -11.57 -13.56 14.30
CA GLN A 338 -12.09 -12.27 14.75
C GLN A 338 -12.13 -11.24 13.62
N MET A 339 -11.08 -11.17 12.78
CA MET A 339 -11.03 -10.26 11.64
C MET A 339 -12.11 -10.61 10.60
N GLU A 340 -12.26 -11.90 10.26
CA GLU A 340 -13.29 -12.37 9.33
C GLU A 340 -14.70 -12.05 9.83
N LEU A 341 -14.95 -12.16 11.14
CA LEU A 341 -16.20 -11.73 11.76
C LEU A 341 -16.35 -10.20 11.74
N GLY A 342 -15.30 -9.45 12.04
CA GLY A 342 -15.28 -7.99 11.98
C GLY A 342 -15.70 -7.46 10.61
N PHE A 343 -15.17 -8.05 9.53
CA PHE A 343 -15.54 -7.70 8.15
C PHE A 343 -17.01 -8.00 7.78
N THR A 344 -17.77 -8.72 8.62
CA THR A 344 -19.22 -8.87 8.43
C THR A 344 -20.03 -7.65 8.89
N VAL A 345 -19.42 -6.75 9.65
CA VAL A 345 -20.06 -5.56 10.26
C VAL A 345 -19.22 -4.28 10.11
N ALA A 346 -18.19 -4.31 9.26
CA ALA A 346 -17.34 -3.18 8.90
C ALA A 346 -16.68 -3.44 7.55
N ASP A 347 -16.22 -2.38 6.88
CA ASP A 347 -15.44 -2.45 5.65
C ASP A 347 -13.94 -2.38 5.94
N GLU A 348 -13.56 -1.72 7.03
CA GLU A 348 -12.17 -1.54 7.43
C GLU A 348 -11.87 -2.25 8.76
N ILE A 349 -10.67 -2.78 8.90
CA ILE A 349 -10.10 -3.21 10.19
C ILE A 349 -8.86 -2.39 10.49
N SER A 350 -8.67 -2.04 11.76
CA SER A 350 -7.43 -1.42 12.24
C SER A 350 -6.96 -2.06 13.53
N PHE A 351 -5.66 -2.26 13.66
CA PHE A 351 -5.00 -2.50 14.93
C PHE A 351 -4.60 -1.18 15.54
N SER A 352 -5.18 -0.78 16.67
CA SER A 352 -5.13 0.63 17.06
C SER A 352 -4.30 0.98 18.28
N GLU A 353 -3.96 0.01 19.12
CA GLU A 353 -3.21 0.22 20.38
C GLU A 353 -2.26 -0.95 20.68
N SER A 354 -1.71 -1.53 19.62
CA SER A 354 -1.15 -2.88 19.64
C SER A 354 0.10 -2.99 20.50
N ASP A 355 0.18 -4.06 21.28
CA ASP A 355 1.38 -4.46 22.00
C ASP A 355 1.47 -5.99 22.08
N ILE A 356 2.69 -6.53 22.20
CA ILE A 356 2.93 -7.99 22.20
C ILE A 356 3.70 -8.35 23.45
N ARG A 357 2.98 -8.65 24.53
CA ARG A 357 3.53 -8.97 25.84
C ARG A 357 4.47 -10.19 25.82
N SER A 358 5.60 -10.03 26.51
CA SER A 358 6.64 -11.06 26.68
C SER A 358 6.58 -11.78 28.04
N ASP A 359 5.75 -11.31 28.96
CA ASP A 359 5.66 -11.80 30.34
C ASP A 359 4.73 -13.01 30.51
N PHE A 360 3.95 -13.35 29.48
CA PHE A 360 3.07 -14.50 29.49
C PHE A 360 3.66 -15.69 28.75
N ILE A 361 3.31 -16.89 29.19
CA ILE A 361 3.59 -18.18 28.55
C ILE A 361 2.27 -18.98 28.43
N PRO A 362 2.17 -19.94 27.50
CA PRO A 362 1.03 -20.85 27.46
C PRO A 362 0.86 -21.57 28.80
N ASN A 363 -0.37 -21.63 29.30
CA ASN A 363 -0.66 -22.29 30.57
C ASN A 363 -0.83 -23.81 30.36
N PRO A 364 0.05 -24.67 30.91
CA PRO A 364 -0.09 -26.12 30.80
C PRO A 364 -1.27 -26.69 31.62
N ASN A 365 -1.86 -25.89 32.51
CA ASN A 365 -3.00 -26.25 33.36
C ASN A 365 -4.35 -25.77 32.79
N TYR A 366 -4.37 -25.18 31.59
CA TYR A 366 -5.60 -24.66 31.01
C TYR A 366 -6.55 -25.80 30.60
N ASP A 367 -7.79 -25.74 31.09
CA ASP A 367 -8.86 -26.65 30.69
C ASP A 367 -9.97 -25.84 30.00
N PRO A 368 -10.09 -25.88 28.66
CA PRO A 368 -11.11 -25.11 27.94
C PRO A 368 -12.55 -25.51 28.28
N SER A 369 -12.76 -26.64 28.98
CA SER A 369 -14.08 -27.08 29.45
C SER A 369 -14.49 -26.52 30.82
N GLN A 370 -13.59 -25.85 31.54
CA GLN A 370 -13.90 -25.22 32.83
C GLN A 370 -14.29 -23.75 32.66
N PRO A 371 -15.25 -23.26 33.47
CA PRO A 371 -15.64 -21.86 33.45
C PRO A 371 -14.47 -20.95 33.79
N THR A 372 -14.30 -19.92 32.98
CA THR A 372 -13.48 -18.78 33.34
C THR A 372 -14.21 -17.94 34.39
N ARG A 373 -13.52 -17.47 35.43
CA ARG A 373 -14.11 -16.57 36.44
C ARG A 373 -13.07 -15.65 37.05
N ARG A 374 -13.54 -14.52 37.57
CA ARG A 374 -12.69 -13.60 38.32
C ARG A 374 -12.07 -14.27 39.55
N MET A 375 -10.80 -13.95 39.79
CA MET A 375 -10.11 -14.33 41.04
C MET A 375 -10.77 -13.64 42.24
N GLN A 376 -11.04 -14.39 43.31
CA GLN A 376 -11.68 -13.93 44.53
C GLN A 376 -10.72 -13.97 45.72
N GLU A 377 -11.01 -13.16 46.74
CA GLU A 377 -10.23 -13.18 47.98
C GLU A 377 -10.28 -14.58 48.61
N GLY A 378 -9.11 -15.19 48.83
CA GLY A 378 -8.99 -16.55 49.36
C GLY A 378 -8.87 -17.65 48.31
N ASP A 379 -8.95 -17.33 47.01
CA ASP A 379 -8.50 -18.26 45.97
C ASP A 379 -7.03 -18.65 46.21
N PRO A 380 -6.64 -19.91 45.95
CA PRO A 380 -5.25 -20.32 46.09
C PRO A 380 -4.37 -19.50 45.15
N GLU A 381 -3.17 -19.15 45.62
CA GLU A 381 -2.14 -18.59 44.75
C GLU A 381 -1.91 -19.58 43.61
N TRP A 382 -2.00 -19.07 42.39
CA TRP A 382 -1.99 -19.90 41.20
C TRP A 382 -0.63 -20.61 41.08
N PRO A 383 -0.58 -21.85 40.56
CA PRO A 383 0.65 -22.63 40.54
C PRO A 383 1.83 -21.84 39.97
N GLU A 384 3.01 -22.14 40.53
CA GLU A 384 4.29 -21.61 40.04
C GLU A 384 4.44 -20.08 40.16
N SER A 385 3.72 -19.45 41.10
CA SER A 385 3.84 -17.99 41.40
C SER A 385 3.38 -17.05 40.28
N SER A 386 2.57 -17.55 39.35
CA SER A 386 2.13 -16.83 38.14
C SER A 386 0.87 -15.97 38.37
N GLY A 387 0.28 -16.02 39.56
CA GLY A 387 -0.89 -15.21 39.91
C GLY A 387 -1.20 -15.24 41.40
N SER A 388 -1.38 -14.07 41.99
CA SER A 388 -1.78 -13.90 43.38
C SER A 388 -2.93 -12.90 43.47
N TYR A 389 -3.93 -13.17 44.31
CA TYR A 389 -5.02 -12.23 44.55
C TYR A 389 -4.48 -10.89 45.07
N THR A 390 -3.42 -10.95 45.88
CA THR A 390 -2.70 -9.78 46.41
C THR A 390 -2.04 -8.95 45.31
N HIS A 391 -1.62 -9.60 44.22
CA HIS A 391 -0.90 -8.98 43.11
C HIS A 391 -1.72 -9.00 41.81
N ILE A 392 -3.05 -9.09 41.88
CA ILE A 392 -3.92 -9.24 40.70
C ILE A 392 -3.72 -8.11 39.68
N GLY A 393 -3.44 -6.89 40.15
CA GLY A 393 -3.12 -5.75 39.27
C GLY A 393 -1.75 -5.83 38.60
N ASP A 394 -0.78 -6.50 39.24
CA ASP A 394 0.58 -6.64 38.72
C ASP A 394 0.75 -7.89 37.85
N ALA A 395 0.03 -8.98 38.16
CA ALA A 395 0.22 -10.31 37.59
C ALA A 395 -0.44 -10.51 36.22
N ASN A 396 -1.59 -9.86 35.99
CA ASN A 396 -2.47 -10.23 34.87
C ASN A 396 -3.15 -9.03 34.21
N GLY A 397 -2.50 -7.86 34.18
CA GLY A 397 -3.04 -6.59 33.66
C GLY A 397 -4.14 -6.76 32.62
N ASN A 398 -5.37 -6.44 33.02
CA ASN A 398 -6.67 -6.52 32.33
C ASN A 398 -7.35 -7.91 32.19
N THR A 399 -6.64 -9.03 32.32
CA THR A 399 -7.24 -10.38 32.34
C THR A 399 -7.67 -10.74 33.77
N PHE A 400 -8.94 -10.50 34.08
CA PHE A 400 -9.53 -10.73 35.41
C PHE A 400 -9.61 -12.22 35.84
N ASP A 401 -9.31 -13.17 34.96
CA ASP A 401 -9.23 -14.60 35.28
C ASP A 401 -7.79 -15.10 35.30
N VAL A 402 -7.30 -15.49 36.49
CA VAL A 402 -6.09 -16.31 36.58
C VAL A 402 -6.41 -17.79 36.75
N TYR A 403 -7.57 -18.19 37.26
CA TYR A 403 -7.83 -19.56 37.72
C TYR A 403 -7.81 -20.58 36.58
N ASN A 404 -8.33 -20.21 35.39
CA ASN A 404 -8.33 -21.06 34.21
C ASN A 404 -8.13 -20.24 32.92
N SER A 405 -6.97 -19.60 32.78
CA SER A 405 -6.60 -18.82 31.59
C SER A 405 -5.77 -19.65 30.60
N PRO A 406 -5.88 -19.41 29.27
CA PRO A 406 -5.00 -20.05 28.26
C PRO A 406 -3.53 -19.65 28.42
N VAL A 407 -3.26 -18.54 29.12
CA VAL A 407 -1.91 -18.06 29.44
C VAL A 407 -1.72 -17.87 30.93
N MET A 408 -0.47 -17.94 31.35
CA MET A 408 -0.03 -17.62 32.70
C MET A 408 1.17 -16.69 32.64
N ARG A 409 1.40 -15.95 33.73
CA ARG A 409 2.66 -15.22 33.87
C ARG A 409 3.82 -16.18 33.98
N ASP A 410 4.88 -15.90 33.23
CA ASP A 410 6.12 -16.64 33.31
C ASP A 410 6.66 -16.59 34.76
N PRO A 411 6.86 -17.75 35.42
CA PRO A 411 7.43 -17.81 36.76
C PRO A 411 8.79 -17.12 36.90
N GLU A 412 9.60 -17.09 35.84
CA GLU A 412 10.89 -16.40 35.82
C GLU A 412 10.75 -14.88 35.75
N TRP A 413 9.63 -14.39 35.21
CA TRP A 413 9.35 -12.96 35.14
C TRP A 413 9.11 -12.37 36.53
N GLY A 414 8.40 -13.10 37.39
CA GLY A 414 7.95 -12.62 38.69
C GLY A 414 6.96 -11.46 38.57
N TYR A 415 6.86 -10.60 39.58
CA TYR A 415 5.94 -9.46 39.60
C TYR A 415 6.62 -8.15 39.16
N GLY A 416 5.89 -7.29 38.44
CA GLY A 416 6.40 -6.01 37.98
C GLY A 416 7.25 -6.10 36.71
N ALA A 417 8.03 -5.06 36.44
CA ALA A 417 8.84 -4.96 35.23
C ALA A 417 10.12 -5.80 35.29
N ASN A 418 10.42 -6.51 34.21
CA ASN A 418 11.64 -7.31 34.07
C ASN A 418 12.30 -7.08 32.69
N TYR A 419 12.93 -5.91 32.55
CA TYR A 419 13.53 -5.50 31.26
C TYR A 419 14.76 -6.35 30.88
N GLU A 420 15.44 -6.95 31.85
CA GLU A 420 16.58 -7.84 31.58
C GLU A 420 16.09 -9.14 30.93
N LEU A 421 15.03 -9.76 31.46
CA LEU A 421 14.43 -10.96 30.88
C LEU A 421 13.80 -10.66 29.51
N ALA A 422 13.10 -9.53 29.38
CA ALA A 422 12.52 -9.05 28.13
C ALA A 422 13.56 -8.88 27.00
N ALA A 423 14.82 -8.58 27.35
CA ALA A 423 15.91 -8.36 26.42
C ALA A 423 16.74 -9.62 26.13
N THR A 424 16.35 -10.80 26.65
CA THR A 424 17.02 -12.07 26.34
C THR A 424 16.67 -12.55 24.93
N PRO A 425 17.59 -13.25 24.23
CA PRO A 425 17.30 -13.80 22.90
C PRO A 425 16.05 -14.68 22.86
N GLU A 426 15.81 -15.48 23.90
CA GLU A 426 14.63 -16.35 23.99
C GLU A 426 13.32 -15.55 23.96
N LYS A 427 13.18 -14.52 24.80
CA LYS A 427 11.97 -13.69 24.84
C LYS A 427 11.81 -12.84 23.59
N MET A 428 12.90 -12.26 23.09
CA MET A 428 12.85 -11.48 21.85
C MET A 428 12.49 -12.35 20.65
N THR A 429 12.98 -13.59 20.55
CA THR A 429 12.63 -14.52 19.47
C THR A 429 11.15 -14.88 19.53
N ALA A 430 10.63 -15.27 20.69
CA ALA A 430 9.21 -15.62 20.82
C ALA A 430 8.28 -14.44 20.46
N GLN A 431 8.62 -13.23 20.92
CA GLN A 431 7.89 -12.02 20.55
C GLN A 431 7.98 -11.73 19.04
N ALA A 432 9.16 -11.91 18.44
CA ALA A 432 9.41 -11.64 17.03
C ALA A 432 8.70 -12.64 16.10
N ASP A 433 8.68 -13.92 16.45
CA ASP A 433 7.97 -14.95 15.68
C ASP A 433 6.48 -14.65 15.63
N TYR A 434 5.88 -14.32 16.78
CA TYR A 434 4.48 -13.93 16.83
C TYR A 434 4.20 -12.63 16.05
N ALA A 435 5.09 -11.64 16.17
CA ALA A 435 4.95 -10.38 15.43
C ALA A 435 5.04 -10.61 13.91
N ALA A 436 5.94 -11.48 13.44
CA ALA A 436 6.03 -11.86 12.04
C ALA A 436 4.74 -12.52 11.54
N ASP A 437 4.21 -13.50 12.29
CA ASP A 437 2.98 -14.20 11.90
C ASP A 437 1.75 -13.28 11.95
N LEU A 438 1.75 -12.31 12.87
CA LEU A 438 0.71 -11.27 12.90
C LEU A 438 0.78 -10.40 11.66
N MET A 439 1.97 -9.89 11.28
CA MET A 439 2.11 -9.05 10.09
C MET A 439 1.75 -9.81 8.81
N ASP A 440 2.12 -11.08 8.70
CA ASP A 440 1.69 -11.95 7.59
C ASP A 440 0.16 -12.05 7.53
N LEU A 441 -0.50 -12.27 8.67
CA LEU A 441 -1.96 -12.28 8.74
C LEU A 441 -2.55 -10.95 8.28
N LEU A 442 -2.01 -9.81 8.71
CA LEU A 442 -2.53 -8.50 8.32
C LEU A 442 -2.39 -8.25 6.82
N ILE A 443 -1.20 -8.53 6.26
CA ILE A 443 -0.94 -8.43 4.82
C ILE A 443 -1.87 -9.35 4.03
N GLU A 444 -2.01 -10.61 4.45
CA GLU A 444 -2.92 -11.56 3.79
C GLU A 444 -4.36 -11.04 3.81
N MET A 445 -4.84 -10.56 4.96
CA MET A 445 -6.22 -10.15 5.12
C MET A 445 -6.56 -8.86 4.36
N ASP A 446 -5.59 -7.95 4.21
CA ASP A 446 -5.68 -6.74 3.39
C ASP A 446 -5.84 -7.06 1.91
N GLN A 447 -5.18 -8.12 1.43
CA GLN A 447 -5.22 -8.53 0.02
C GLN A 447 -6.34 -9.55 -0.28
N LYS A 448 -6.94 -10.16 0.75
CA LYS A 448 -7.85 -11.31 0.59
C LYS A 448 -9.20 -10.92 -0.01
N TYR A 449 -9.70 -9.72 0.28
CA TYR A 449 -11.04 -9.27 -0.13
C TYR A 449 -10.93 -7.96 -0.90
N GLU A 450 -11.55 -7.89 -2.09
CA GLU A 450 -11.46 -6.72 -2.98
C GLU A 450 -12.08 -5.44 -2.39
N ASP A 451 -13.03 -5.58 -1.46
CA ASP A 451 -13.83 -4.50 -0.87
C ASP A 451 -13.59 -4.32 0.64
N LYS A 452 -12.55 -4.94 1.21
CA LYS A 452 -12.22 -4.84 2.63
C LYS A 452 -10.74 -4.55 2.83
N ASP A 453 -10.44 -3.63 3.73
CA ASP A 453 -9.08 -3.14 3.94
C ASP A 453 -8.63 -3.36 5.40
N VAL A 454 -7.35 -3.65 5.59
CA VAL A 454 -6.67 -3.42 6.87
C VAL A 454 -6.00 -2.05 6.76
N VAL A 455 -6.44 -1.03 7.49
CA VAL A 455 -6.02 0.35 7.17
C VAL A 455 -4.87 0.89 8.01
N ALA A 456 -4.67 0.35 9.21
CA ALA A 456 -3.62 0.83 10.10
C ALA A 456 -3.22 -0.20 11.16
N TYR A 457 -1.92 -0.23 11.47
CA TYR A 457 -1.33 -0.86 12.64
C TYR A 457 -0.62 0.19 13.51
N GLN A 458 -1.23 0.50 14.64
CA GLN A 458 -0.74 1.45 15.62
C GLN A 458 -0.27 0.71 16.87
N TRP A 459 1.00 0.88 17.26
CA TRP A 459 1.57 0.24 18.44
C TRP A 459 1.54 1.16 19.67
N ASP A 460 1.38 0.60 20.88
CA ASP A 460 1.40 1.37 22.13
C ASP A 460 2.81 1.49 22.73
N GLY A 461 3.32 2.71 22.69
CA GLY A 461 4.53 3.12 23.38
C GLY A 461 5.79 3.17 22.54
N THR A 462 6.89 3.58 23.17
CA THR A 462 8.16 3.88 22.49
C THR A 462 9.30 2.95 22.86
N THR A 463 9.26 2.46 24.10
CA THR A 463 10.18 1.50 24.68
C THR A 463 9.42 0.67 25.69
N ASP A 464 10.01 -0.41 26.17
CA ASP A 464 9.41 -1.21 27.24
C ASP A 464 9.09 -0.43 28.53
N TRP A 465 9.68 0.76 28.73
CA TRP A 465 9.31 1.68 29.80
C TRP A 465 8.26 2.71 29.36
N GLY A 466 8.37 3.21 28.12
CA GLY A 466 7.54 4.26 27.55
C GLY A 466 6.23 3.75 26.95
N THR A 467 5.52 2.85 27.64
CA THR A 467 4.26 2.23 27.20
C THR A 467 3.29 2.13 28.38
N PHE A 468 1.98 2.01 28.12
CA PHE A 468 0.99 1.73 29.16
C PHE A 468 1.31 0.43 29.92
N ASN A 469 1.75 -0.60 29.18
CA ASN A 469 2.04 -1.94 29.70
C ASN A 469 3.51 -2.14 30.12
N ARG A 470 4.11 -1.15 30.79
CA ARG A 470 5.56 -1.10 31.12
C ARG A 470 6.13 -2.25 31.96
N THR A 471 5.29 -3.16 32.46
CA THR A 471 5.72 -4.32 33.25
C THR A 471 5.86 -5.61 32.44
N THR A 472 5.63 -5.56 31.13
CA THR A 472 5.37 -6.75 30.29
C THR A 472 6.41 -6.98 29.18
N GLY A 473 7.30 -6.01 28.95
CA GLY A 473 8.27 -6.07 27.85
C GLY A 473 7.63 -6.14 26.46
N CYS A 474 6.51 -5.45 26.27
CA CYS A 474 5.60 -5.65 25.14
C CYS A 474 5.95 -4.88 23.85
N THR A 475 6.92 -3.97 23.90
CA THR A 475 7.19 -3.10 22.74
C THR A 475 8.27 -3.71 21.83
N MET A 476 8.39 -3.15 20.62
CA MET A 476 9.44 -3.50 19.65
C MET A 476 10.82 -2.93 20.01
N TRP A 477 10.92 -2.11 21.06
CA TRP A 477 12.17 -1.50 21.52
C TRP A 477 12.46 -1.87 22.97
N LYS A 478 13.73 -2.15 23.25
CA LYS A 478 14.20 -2.34 24.62
C LYS A 478 14.02 -1.05 25.41
N ASN A 479 14.11 -1.15 26.73
CA ASN A 479 14.06 -0.01 27.63
C ASN A 479 15.08 1.10 27.30
N ASP A 480 16.24 0.74 26.72
CA ASP A 480 17.27 1.71 26.30
C ASP A 480 17.03 2.33 24.91
N GLY A 481 15.93 1.98 24.24
CA GLY A 481 15.58 2.45 22.90
C GLY A 481 16.17 1.62 21.76
N THR A 482 16.97 0.58 22.05
CA THR A 482 17.50 -0.30 21.00
C THR A 482 16.38 -1.18 20.43
N PRO A 483 16.26 -1.33 19.09
CA PRO A 483 15.30 -2.26 18.50
C PRO A 483 15.49 -3.71 19.00
N LYS A 484 14.38 -4.41 19.23
CA LYS A 484 14.32 -5.86 19.47
C LYS A 484 14.19 -6.62 18.15
N TYR A 485 14.26 -7.94 18.22
CA TYR A 485 14.01 -8.83 17.09
C TYR A 485 12.63 -8.60 16.45
N SER A 486 11.61 -8.25 17.26
CA SER A 486 10.26 -7.95 16.79
C SER A 486 10.19 -6.72 15.88
N PHE A 487 11.04 -5.71 16.08
CA PHE A 487 11.15 -4.59 15.14
C PHE A 487 11.56 -5.06 13.75
N TYR A 488 12.61 -5.89 13.67
CA TYR A 488 13.14 -6.39 12.39
C TYR A 488 12.21 -7.40 11.73
N ALA A 489 11.53 -8.22 12.53
CA ALA A 489 10.49 -9.13 12.05
C ALA A 489 9.34 -8.34 11.40
N VAL A 490 8.86 -7.28 12.05
CA VAL A 490 7.81 -6.40 11.50
C VAL A 490 8.32 -5.66 10.26
N ALA A 491 9.51 -5.06 10.29
CA ALA A 491 10.07 -4.34 9.14
C ALA A 491 10.32 -5.25 7.92
N GLY A 492 10.66 -6.52 8.14
CA GLY A 492 10.95 -7.47 7.08
C GLY A 492 9.72 -8.18 6.47
N ALA A 493 8.56 -8.14 7.14
CA ALA A 493 7.38 -8.86 6.68
C ALA A 493 6.88 -8.45 5.29
N PRO A 494 6.78 -7.14 4.94
CA PRO A 494 6.36 -6.72 3.60
C PRO A 494 7.29 -7.23 2.49
N SER A 495 8.60 -7.15 2.71
CA SER A 495 9.59 -7.65 1.75
C SER A 495 9.53 -9.16 1.61
N ARG A 496 9.27 -9.90 2.70
CA ARG A 496 9.07 -11.35 2.64
C ARG A 496 7.79 -11.70 1.87
N ALA A 497 6.69 -11.01 2.09
CA ALA A 497 5.45 -11.22 1.33
C ALA A 497 5.66 -11.00 -0.17
N LYS A 498 6.31 -9.90 -0.56
CA LYS A 498 6.68 -9.63 -1.97
C LYS A 498 7.60 -10.72 -2.55
N MET A 499 8.55 -11.22 -1.76
CA MET A 499 9.41 -12.33 -2.17
C MET A 499 8.62 -13.61 -2.43
N GLU A 500 7.70 -13.97 -1.52
CA GLU A 500 6.85 -15.15 -1.65
C GLU A 500 5.92 -15.04 -2.87
N GLU A 501 5.37 -13.85 -3.14
CA GLU A 501 4.60 -13.56 -4.35
C GLU A 501 5.46 -13.70 -5.62
N ALA A 502 6.67 -13.13 -5.64
CA ALA A 502 7.58 -13.25 -6.77
C ALA A 502 8.00 -14.71 -7.03
N ILE A 503 8.22 -15.50 -5.98
CA ILE A 503 8.47 -16.95 -6.09
C ILE A 503 7.25 -17.65 -6.71
N ALA A 504 6.03 -17.29 -6.30
CA ALA A 504 4.81 -17.91 -6.78
C ALA A 504 4.45 -17.50 -8.22
N ALA A 505 4.81 -16.28 -8.64
CA ALA A 505 4.54 -15.74 -9.98
C ALA A 505 5.57 -16.17 -11.03
N GLY A 506 6.77 -16.57 -10.61
CA GLY A 506 7.85 -16.99 -11.50
C GLY A 506 7.55 -18.28 -12.28
N PRO A 507 8.23 -18.51 -13.43
CA PRO A 507 8.03 -19.71 -14.23
C PRO A 507 8.43 -21.00 -13.51
N ASP A 508 7.74 -22.07 -13.84
CA ASP A 508 7.98 -23.41 -13.29
C ASP A 508 9.21 -24.05 -13.92
N ALA A 509 9.83 -25.01 -13.24
CA ALA A 509 10.95 -25.79 -13.79
C ALA A 509 10.63 -26.51 -15.11
N ALA A 510 9.35 -26.70 -15.44
CA ALA A 510 8.89 -27.26 -16.71
C ALA A 510 9.01 -26.27 -17.89
N ASP A 511 9.13 -24.97 -17.60
CA ASP A 511 9.25 -23.90 -18.58
C ASP A 511 10.70 -23.63 -18.99
N ALA A 512 11.68 -24.33 -18.39
CA ALA A 512 13.10 -24.11 -18.62
C ALA A 512 13.49 -24.11 -20.11
N ASP A 513 12.91 -25.02 -20.90
CA ASP A 513 13.19 -25.14 -22.34
C ASP A 513 12.66 -23.96 -23.18
N LYS A 514 11.83 -23.09 -22.59
CA LYS A 514 11.30 -21.85 -23.22
C LYS A 514 12.24 -20.66 -23.10
N TYR A 515 13.34 -20.78 -22.36
CA TYR A 515 14.29 -19.68 -22.09
C TYR A 515 15.72 -20.07 -22.41
N THR A 516 16.55 -19.08 -22.75
CA THR A 516 17.99 -19.29 -22.96
C THR A 516 18.63 -19.80 -21.68
N ALA A 517 19.56 -20.74 -21.81
CA ALA A 517 20.24 -21.35 -20.68
C ALA A 517 20.89 -20.31 -19.74
N GLU A 518 21.44 -19.23 -20.29
CA GLU A 518 22.06 -18.16 -19.50
C GLU A 518 21.03 -17.40 -18.64
N SER A 519 19.91 -16.98 -19.25
CA SER A 519 18.85 -16.28 -18.50
C SER A 519 18.13 -17.19 -17.50
N TRP A 520 17.95 -18.47 -17.85
CA TRP A 520 17.35 -19.47 -16.97
C TRP A 520 18.24 -19.78 -15.77
N ASP A 521 19.54 -19.99 -15.98
CA ASP A 521 20.50 -20.23 -14.90
C ASP A 521 20.53 -19.05 -13.91
N ALA A 522 20.43 -17.80 -14.41
CA ALA A 522 20.37 -16.61 -13.56
C ALA A 522 19.08 -16.57 -12.71
N TYR A 523 17.92 -16.86 -13.32
CA TYR A 523 16.65 -17.00 -12.63
C TYR A 523 16.68 -18.11 -11.57
N GLU A 524 17.19 -19.30 -11.89
CA GLU A 524 17.28 -20.41 -10.94
C GLU A 524 18.16 -20.07 -9.72
N VAL A 525 19.26 -19.34 -9.92
CA VAL A 525 20.11 -18.88 -8.81
C VAL A 525 19.38 -17.87 -7.93
N ALA A 526 18.66 -16.93 -8.52
CA ALA A 526 17.88 -15.94 -7.77
C ALA A 526 16.73 -16.61 -7.00
N LEU A 527 15.98 -17.51 -7.67
CA LEU A 527 14.90 -18.30 -7.09
C LEU A 527 15.38 -19.16 -5.93
N ALA A 528 16.50 -19.87 -6.08
CA ALA A 528 17.05 -20.71 -5.02
C ALA A 528 17.50 -19.87 -3.81
N THR A 529 18.05 -18.68 -4.04
CA THR A 529 18.39 -17.73 -2.97
C THR A 529 17.15 -17.27 -2.23
N ALA A 530 16.11 -16.83 -2.95
CA ALA A 530 14.84 -16.38 -2.40
C ALA A 530 14.14 -17.48 -1.60
N GLN A 531 14.01 -18.70 -2.15
CA GLN A 531 13.44 -19.86 -1.47
C GLN A 531 14.19 -20.22 -0.17
N ALA A 532 15.53 -20.14 -0.19
CA ALA A 532 16.34 -20.40 1.01
C ALA A 532 16.18 -19.33 2.11
N LEU A 533 15.68 -18.14 1.77
CA LEU A 533 15.36 -17.06 2.72
C LEU A 533 13.90 -17.08 3.16
N ALA A 534 12.96 -17.50 2.30
CA ALA A 534 11.55 -17.63 2.64
C ALA A 534 11.30 -18.54 3.86
N GLU A 535 12.14 -19.58 4.04
CA GLU A 535 12.05 -20.48 5.19
C GLU A 535 12.69 -19.92 6.49
N LYS A 536 13.19 -18.68 6.49
CA LYS A 536 13.94 -18.09 7.62
C LYS A 536 13.20 -16.91 8.24
N ARG A 537 13.25 -16.88 9.58
CA ARG A 537 12.82 -15.73 10.38
C ARG A 537 13.87 -14.62 10.36
N ILE A 538 13.40 -13.38 10.49
CA ILE A 538 14.19 -12.15 10.44
C ILE A 538 14.27 -11.56 11.85
N TYR A 539 15.50 -11.34 12.35
CA TYR A 539 15.73 -10.85 13.72
C TYR A 539 16.69 -9.66 13.80
N ASP A 540 17.28 -9.25 12.66
CA ASP A 540 18.22 -8.15 12.57
C ASP A 540 18.12 -7.47 11.20
N ALA A 541 18.81 -6.33 11.06
CA ALA A 541 18.82 -5.55 9.84
C ALA A 541 19.38 -6.34 8.65
N ASP A 542 20.39 -7.19 8.87
CA ASP A 542 20.97 -8.01 7.80
C ASP A 542 19.96 -8.99 7.22
N GLY A 543 19.10 -9.58 8.06
CA GLY A 543 17.99 -10.42 7.61
C GLY A 543 16.98 -9.65 6.76
N VAL A 544 16.61 -8.41 7.15
CA VAL A 544 15.70 -7.55 6.37
C VAL A 544 16.31 -7.26 4.99
N TYR A 545 17.56 -6.79 4.96
CA TYR A 545 18.23 -6.46 3.70
C TYR A 545 18.49 -7.68 2.81
N ALA A 546 18.81 -8.84 3.40
CA ALA A 546 18.98 -10.07 2.63
C ALA A 546 17.68 -10.45 1.88
N VAL A 547 16.51 -10.27 2.51
CA VAL A 547 15.22 -10.54 1.88
C VAL A 547 14.92 -9.50 0.79
N LYS A 548 15.17 -8.20 1.06
CA LYS A 548 15.02 -7.14 0.04
C LYS A 548 15.89 -7.41 -1.19
N ASP A 549 17.19 -7.59 -0.99
CA ASP A 549 18.15 -7.83 -2.06
C ASP A 549 17.78 -9.10 -2.87
N ALA A 550 17.31 -10.15 -2.20
CA ALA A 550 16.87 -11.38 -2.86
C ALA A 550 15.57 -11.22 -3.65
N THR A 551 14.64 -10.40 -3.14
CA THR A 551 13.37 -10.08 -3.82
C THR A 551 13.65 -9.30 -5.09
N ASP A 552 14.44 -8.22 -5.00
CA ASP A 552 14.81 -7.40 -6.14
C ASP A 552 15.58 -8.21 -7.19
N ALA A 553 16.52 -9.06 -6.74
CA ALA A 553 17.26 -9.95 -7.63
C ALA A 553 16.36 -10.97 -8.33
N LEU A 554 15.34 -11.51 -7.64
CA LEU A 554 14.40 -12.45 -8.24
C LEU A 554 13.49 -11.76 -9.25
N ILE A 555 12.96 -10.58 -8.94
CA ILE A 555 12.14 -9.78 -9.86
C ILE A 555 12.96 -9.45 -11.10
N ALA A 556 14.17 -8.89 -10.93
CA ALA A 556 15.05 -8.54 -12.05
C ALA A 556 15.46 -9.76 -12.88
N ALA A 557 15.72 -10.92 -12.26
CA ALA A 557 16.04 -12.14 -12.99
C ALA A 557 14.83 -12.71 -13.75
N THR A 558 13.63 -12.54 -13.21
CA THR A 558 12.37 -12.94 -13.87
C THR A 558 12.09 -12.05 -15.07
N GLU A 559 12.24 -10.73 -14.93
CA GLU A 559 12.13 -9.76 -16.03
C GLU A 559 13.25 -9.95 -17.09
N GLY A 560 14.42 -10.40 -16.65
CA GLY A 560 15.58 -10.70 -17.49
C GLY A 560 15.55 -12.05 -18.20
N LEU A 561 14.46 -12.82 -18.08
CA LEU A 561 14.30 -14.07 -18.81
C LEU A 561 14.24 -13.82 -20.32
N VAL A 562 15.14 -14.47 -21.06
CA VAL A 562 15.22 -14.36 -22.51
C VAL A 562 14.65 -15.63 -23.10
N PRO A 563 13.55 -15.58 -23.88
CA PRO A 563 13.02 -16.77 -24.52
C PRO A 563 14.07 -17.46 -25.41
N THR A 564 14.13 -18.79 -25.38
CA THR A 564 14.74 -19.54 -26.49
C THR A 564 13.82 -19.34 -27.67
N ASP A 565 14.29 -18.72 -28.74
CA ASP A 565 13.58 -18.78 -30.01
C ASP A 565 13.36 -20.26 -30.35
N GLU A 566 12.17 -20.81 -30.09
CA GLU A 566 11.65 -21.82 -30.98
C GLU A 566 11.29 -21.09 -32.27
N PRO A 567 11.62 -21.64 -33.46
CA PRO A 567 10.96 -21.20 -34.67
C PRO A 567 9.48 -21.50 -34.46
N VAL A 568 8.70 -20.46 -34.15
CA VAL A 568 7.25 -20.53 -34.23
C VAL A 568 6.99 -20.96 -35.66
N GLU A 569 6.36 -22.12 -35.87
CA GLU A 569 5.94 -22.50 -37.22
C GLU A 569 5.23 -21.29 -37.82
N PRO A 570 5.63 -20.82 -39.02
CA PRO A 570 4.93 -19.72 -39.64
C PRO A 570 3.46 -20.14 -39.69
N GLY A 571 2.61 -19.39 -38.98
CA GLY A 571 1.18 -19.43 -39.25
C GLY A 571 1.00 -19.30 -40.77
N GLU A 572 -0.05 -19.88 -41.33
CA GLU A 572 -0.21 -20.14 -42.78
C GLU A 572 0.03 -18.93 -43.73
N LYS A 573 0.23 -17.72 -43.20
CA LYS A 573 0.56 -16.47 -43.88
C LYS A 573 2.09 -16.33 -44.06
N ASN A 574 2.54 -16.42 -45.31
CA ASN A 574 3.93 -16.16 -45.69
C ASN A 574 4.21 -14.64 -45.67
N LEU A 575 4.55 -14.09 -44.50
CA LEU A 575 4.86 -12.68 -44.29
C LEU A 575 6.37 -12.47 -44.13
N SER A 576 6.91 -11.39 -44.70
CA SER A 576 8.29 -10.95 -44.47
C SER A 576 8.35 -9.44 -44.21
N VAL A 577 9.32 -8.99 -43.42
CA VAL A 577 9.63 -7.57 -43.25
C VAL A 577 11.07 -7.32 -43.67
N ASP A 578 11.32 -6.21 -44.36
CA ASP A 578 12.64 -5.76 -44.77
C ASP A 578 12.87 -4.30 -44.33
N VAL A 579 14.13 -3.89 -44.25
CA VAL A 579 14.53 -2.50 -43.98
C VAL A 579 15.61 -2.07 -44.96
N SER A 580 15.44 -0.91 -45.58
CA SER A 580 16.37 -0.32 -46.52
C SER A 580 16.79 1.09 -46.09
N ALA A 581 18.00 1.49 -46.50
CA ALA A 581 18.52 2.84 -46.32
C ALA A 581 19.64 3.11 -47.34
N ALA A 582 20.02 4.37 -47.51
CA ALA A 582 21.18 4.74 -48.30
C ALA A 582 22.46 4.12 -47.74
N ALA A 583 23.34 3.61 -48.60
CA ALA A 583 24.60 3.01 -48.16
C ALA A 583 25.56 4.03 -47.52
N THR A 584 25.40 5.32 -47.83
CA THR A 584 26.24 6.42 -47.32
C THR A 584 25.40 7.63 -46.95
N ALA A 585 25.78 8.31 -45.87
CA ALA A 585 25.23 9.62 -45.49
C ALA A 585 26.36 10.61 -45.14
N GLY A 586 26.11 11.89 -45.34
CA GLY A 586 26.99 12.96 -44.86
C GLY A 586 26.85 13.19 -43.35
N GLN A 587 27.72 14.03 -42.81
CA GLN A 587 27.62 14.49 -41.43
C GLN A 587 26.45 15.47 -41.26
N ASP A 588 25.80 15.44 -40.09
CA ASP A 588 24.66 16.27 -39.72
C ASP A 588 23.40 16.11 -40.61
N GLN A 589 23.23 14.96 -41.25
CA GLN A 589 22.14 14.71 -42.19
C GLN A 589 20.99 13.90 -41.61
N ARG A 590 19.82 14.03 -42.24
CA ARG A 590 18.73 13.08 -42.06
C ARG A 590 19.12 11.76 -42.72
N VAL A 591 18.93 10.66 -42.01
CA VAL A 591 19.19 9.30 -42.52
C VAL A 591 17.89 8.51 -42.41
N PRO A 592 17.12 8.37 -43.51
CA PRO A 592 15.88 7.62 -43.52
C PRO A 592 16.15 6.10 -43.60
N TYR A 593 15.41 5.33 -42.79
CA TYR A 593 15.34 3.88 -42.86
C TYR A 593 13.90 3.48 -43.15
N THR A 594 13.66 2.92 -44.34
CA THR A 594 12.32 2.56 -44.80
C THR A 594 12.05 1.09 -44.46
N PHE A 595 10.97 0.85 -43.73
CA PHE A 595 10.52 -0.49 -43.35
C PHE A 595 9.40 -0.91 -44.26
N SER A 596 9.55 -2.06 -44.90
CA SER A 596 8.58 -2.61 -45.83
C SER A 596 8.17 -4.01 -45.44
N PHE A 597 7.01 -4.46 -45.90
CA PHE A 597 6.56 -5.83 -45.70
C PHE A 597 6.10 -6.47 -47.01
N SER A 598 6.22 -7.79 -47.12
CA SER A 598 5.64 -8.57 -48.20
C SER A 598 4.81 -9.73 -47.64
N GLY A 599 3.82 -10.18 -48.40
CA GLY A 599 2.94 -11.29 -48.02
C GLY A 599 1.47 -10.92 -48.10
N GLU A 600 0.64 -11.59 -47.28
CA GLU A 600 -0.81 -11.41 -47.34
C GLU A 600 -1.25 -10.10 -46.66
N ASN A 601 -1.74 -9.13 -47.46
CA ASN A 601 -2.23 -7.83 -46.97
C ASN A 601 -3.78 -7.76 -46.85
N GLU A 602 -4.51 -8.79 -47.28
CA GLU A 602 -5.98 -8.78 -47.23
C GLU A 602 -6.50 -8.95 -45.79
N GLY A 603 -7.21 -7.94 -45.29
CA GLY A 603 -7.77 -7.95 -43.93
C GLY A 603 -6.77 -7.60 -42.83
N LEU A 604 -5.63 -7.00 -43.17
CA LEU A 604 -4.59 -6.60 -42.21
C LEU A 604 -5.14 -5.65 -41.14
N GLY A 605 -4.84 -5.94 -39.88
CA GLY A 605 -5.19 -5.15 -38.70
C GLY A 605 -4.02 -4.32 -38.19
N ASN A 606 -3.50 -4.67 -37.02
CA ASN A 606 -2.37 -3.98 -36.41
C ASN A 606 -1.05 -4.66 -36.80
N VAL A 607 -0.01 -3.84 -36.99
CA VAL A 607 1.36 -4.30 -37.24
C VAL A 607 2.27 -3.75 -36.17
N THR A 608 3.06 -4.60 -35.52
CA THR A 608 4.08 -4.18 -34.54
C THR A 608 5.46 -4.54 -35.06
N VAL A 609 6.35 -3.58 -35.18
CA VAL A 609 7.74 -3.77 -35.60
C VAL A 609 8.68 -3.35 -34.47
N ILE A 610 9.58 -4.25 -34.08
CA ILE A 610 10.63 -4.03 -33.09
C ILE A 610 11.97 -4.08 -33.83
N PHE A 611 12.78 -3.04 -33.70
CA PHE A 611 14.08 -2.95 -34.37
C PHE A 611 15.14 -2.27 -33.50
N ASN A 612 16.40 -2.55 -33.83
CA ASN A 612 17.57 -2.06 -33.11
C ASN A 612 18.42 -1.18 -34.02
N ILE A 613 18.89 -0.06 -33.48
CA ILE A 613 19.81 0.88 -34.12
C ILE A 613 21.14 0.83 -33.37
N LYS A 614 22.19 0.42 -34.07
CA LYS A 614 23.55 0.30 -33.53
C LYS A 614 24.48 1.19 -34.33
N SER A 615 25.50 1.71 -33.67
CA SER A 615 26.62 2.35 -34.33
C SER A 615 27.94 1.79 -33.82
N ASP A 616 28.96 1.78 -34.66
CA ASP A 616 30.31 1.38 -34.28
C ASP A 616 30.98 2.37 -33.31
N LYS A 617 30.42 3.58 -33.21
CA LYS A 617 30.84 4.66 -32.32
C LYS A 617 29.65 5.28 -31.59
N THR A 618 29.74 5.42 -30.28
CA THR A 618 28.70 6.09 -29.47
C THR A 618 28.51 7.54 -29.92
N GLY A 619 27.26 7.97 -30.07
CA GLY A 619 26.90 9.34 -30.48
C GLY A 619 26.90 9.59 -31.99
N LEU A 620 27.01 8.54 -32.81
CA LEU A 620 27.00 8.67 -34.27
C LEU A 620 25.61 9.02 -34.84
N PHE A 621 24.54 8.84 -34.07
CA PHE A 621 23.19 9.25 -34.42
C PHE A 621 22.45 9.89 -33.25
N THR A 622 21.48 10.74 -33.58
CA THR A 622 20.57 11.40 -32.63
C THR A 622 19.16 11.49 -33.22
N GLY A 623 18.20 11.92 -32.40
CA GLY A 623 16.82 12.10 -32.83
C GLY A 623 16.13 10.78 -33.18
N GLY A 624 15.00 10.88 -33.89
CA GLY A 624 14.11 9.78 -34.22
C GLY A 624 12.75 10.34 -34.63
N ALA A 625 12.47 10.35 -35.94
CA ALA A 625 11.20 10.81 -36.48
C ALA A 625 10.51 9.66 -37.21
N PHE A 626 9.22 9.49 -36.92
CA PHE A 626 8.36 8.52 -37.57
C PHE A 626 7.59 9.19 -38.70
N GLU A 627 7.67 8.62 -39.90
CA GLU A 627 6.94 9.06 -41.10
C GLU A 627 6.13 7.87 -41.65
N PRO A 628 4.78 7.89 -41.61
CA PRO A 628 3.97 6.78 -42.12
C PRO A 628 4.00 6.71 -43.64
N GLU A 629 3.96 5.50 -44.19
CA GLU A 629 3.87 5.24 -45.63
C GLU A 629 2.57 4.51 -45.99
N GLY A 630 2.12 4.68 -47.24
CA GLY A 630 0.94 3.99 -47.75
C GLY A 630 -0.34 4.22 -46.95
N ALA A 631 -0.97 3.12 -46.50
CA ALA A 631 -2.23 3.13 -45.73
C ALA A 631 -2.03 2.90 -44.21
N PHE A 632 -0.79 2.97 -43.72
CA PHE A 632 -0.46 2.78 -42.32
C PHE A 632 -0.53 4.08 -41.53
N SER A 633 -0.89 3.98 -40.26
CA SER A 633 -0.86 5.09 -39.31
C SER A 633 -0.25 4.64 -37.99
N LYS A 634 0.58 5.49 -37.36
CA LYS A 634 1.17 5.19 -36.05
C LYS A 634 0.10 5.18 -34.98
N TYR A 635 -0.01 4.05 -34.29
CA TYR A 635 -0.84 3.90 -33.11
C TYR A 635 -0.05 4.19 -31.82
N ALA A 636 1.12 3.59 -31.66
CA ALA A 636 2.00 3.79 -30.50
C ALA A 636 3.48 3.62 -30.89
N MET A 637 4.38 4.18 -30.09
CA MET A 637 5.83 4.02 -30.27
C MET A 637 6.57 4.19 -28.94
N GLU A 638 7.51 3.29 -28.67
CA GLU A 638 8.35 3.25 -27.47
C GLU A 638 9.83 3.19 -27.90
N GLU A 639 10.69 3.91 -27.18
CA GLU A 639 12.13 3.96 -27.44
C GLU A 639 12.92 3.70 -26.15
N GLU A 640 13.92 2.83 -26.24
CA GLU A 640 14.82 2.48 -25.14
C GLU A 640 16.27 2.70 -25.57
N ASN A 641 17.00 3.58 -24.86
CA ASN A 641 18.44 3.77 -25.09
C ASN A 641 19.23 2.81 -24.19
N LEU A 642 20.07 1.97 -24.80
CA LEU A 642 20.85 0.96 -24.10
C LEU A 642 22.21 1.51 -23.64
N PRO A 643 22.83 0.95 -22.58
CA PRO A 643 24.09 1.44 -22.02
C PRO A 643 25.28 1.46 -23.00
N ASP A 644 25.23 0.68 -24.07
CA ASP A 644 26.26 0.62 -25.12
C ASP A 644 26.10 1.74 -26.18
N GLY A 645 25.07 2.57 -26.06
CA GLY A 645 24.75 3.66 -26.99
C GLY A 645 23.86 3.24 -28.17
N SER A 646 23.42 1.97 -28.22
CA SER A 646 22.40 1.52 -29.17
C SER A 646 20.99 1.90 -28.71
N ARG A 647 20.02 1.82 -29.61
CA ARG A 647 18.60 2.09 -29.32
C ARG A 647 17.72 0.96 -29.81
N ARG A 648 16.81 0.49 -28.95
CA ARG A 648 15.72 -0.41 -29.31
C ARG A 648 14.43 0.39 -29.48
N VAL A 649 13.72 0.18 -30.57
CA VAL A 649 12.50 0.93 -30.93
C VAL A 649 11.39 -0.06 -31.22
N LYS A 650 10.21 0.17 -30.63
CA LYS A 650 8.98 -0.58 -30.89
C LYS A 650 7.94 0.37 -31.48
N VAL A 651 7.42 0.04 -32.65
CA VAL A 651 6.39 0.81 -33.35
C VAL A 651 5.15 -0.05 -33.55
N VAL A 652 3.98 0.48 -33.19
CA VAL A 652 2.67 -0.13 -33.45
C VAL A 652 1.95 0.70 -34.49
N LEU A 653 1.52 0.06 -35.58
CA LEU A 653 0.83 0.64 -36.72
C LEU A 653 -0.59 0.05 -36.81
N ALA A 654 -1.51 0.83 -37.34
CA ALA A 654 -2.82 0.35 -37.78
C ALA A 654 -2.95 0.55 -39.30
N TYR A 655 -3.48 -0.47 -40.00
CA TYR A 655 -3.70 -0.42 -41.45
C TYR A 655 -5.16 -0.03 -41.77
N ALA A 656 -5.34 0.91 -42.71
CA ALA A 656 -6.64 1.26 -43.31
C ALA A 656 -7.77 1.72 -42.36
N MET A 657 -7.47 2.28 -41.18
CA MET A 657 -8.49 2.80 -40.24
C MET A 657 -9.25 4.04 -40.76
N ASP A 658 -8.69 4.81 -41.71
CA ASP A 658 -9.24 6.12 -42.14
C ASP A 658 -9.78 6.17 -43.59
N SER A 659 -9.85 5.06 -44.32
CA SER A 659 -10.49 5.07 -45.65
C SER A 659 -11.18 3.76 -46.06
N LEU A 660 -12.32 3.47 -45.45
CA LEU A 660 -13.38 2.73 -46.13
C LEU A 660 -14.42 3.74 -46.62
N PRO A 661 -14.43 4.05 -47.93
CA PRO A 661 -15.43 3.37 -48.72
C PRO A 661 -15.03 3.03 -50.17
N ASN A 662 -15.50 1.85 -50.56
CA ASN A 662 -15.70 1.30 -51.92
C ASN A 662 -14.56 0.47 -52.51
N ALA A 663 -14.87 -0.82 -52.63
CA ALA A 663 -14.21 -1.82 -53.43
C ALA A 663 -14.07 -1.44 -54.92
N LEU A 664 -13.14 -2.14 -55.59
CA LEU A 664 -12.68 -2.07 -57.00
C LEU A 664 -11.47 -1.11 -57.12
N GLU A 665 -10.25 -1.58 -57.37
CA GLU A 665 -9.88 -2.46 -58.48
C GLU A 665 -8.84 -3.52 -58.08
N ALA A 666 -9.16 -4.78 -58.40
CA ALA A 666 -8.19 -5.83 -58.56
C ALA A 666 -7.42 -5.63 -59.88
N ASN A 667 -6.10 -5.45 -59.82
CA ASN A 667 -5.08 -6.16 -60.60
C ASN A 667 -3.71 -5.44 -60.58
N ALA A 668 -2.64 -6.27 -60.53
CA ALA A 668 -1.19 -6.02 -60.68
C ALA A 668 -0.48 -5.67 -59.35
N MET A 669 0.62 -6.30 -58.88
CA MET A 669 1.63 -7.24 -59.41
C MET A 669 2.19 -8.10 -58.25
N GLU A 670 2.52 -9.38 -58.42
CA GLU A 670 3.91 -9.90 -58.46
C GLU A 670 4.94 -9.13 -57.58
N ASP A 671 5.43 -9.78 -56.51
CA ASP A 671 6.65 -9.47 -55.73
C ASP A 671 6.87 -8.03 -55.22
N GLN A 672 5.85 -7.29 -54.75
CA GLN A 672 6.07 -5.95 -54.20
C GLN A 672 6.08 -5.92 -52.67
N LEU A 673 7.22 -5.52 -52.09
CA LEU A 673 7.32 -4.99 -50.74
C LEU A 673 6.50 -3.69 -50.66
N GLU A 674 5.57 -3.57 -49.71
CA GLU A 674 4.85 -2.33 -49.42
C GLU A 674 5.55 -1.59 -48.26
N ASP A 675 5.91 -0.33 -48.47
CA ASP A 675 6.48 0.51 -47.41
C ASP A 675 5.43 0.78 -46.33
N MET A 676 5.77 0.46 -45.08
CA MET A 676 4.92 0.66 -43.90
C MET A 676 5.17 2.02 -43.26
N PHE A 677 6.44 2.35 -43.07
CA PHE A 677 6.88 3.62 -42.49
C PHE A 677 8.37 3.84 -42.74
N THR A 678 8.78 5.09 -42.63
CA THR A 678 10.17 5.52 -42.62
C THR A 678 10.53 6.02 -41.23
N TYR A 679 11.65 5.53 -40.69
CA TYR A 679 12.24 6.00 -39.45
C TYR A 679 13.47 6.83 -39.75
N VAL A 680 13.44 8.11 -39.39
CA VAL A 680 14.50 9.06 -39.73
C VAL A 680 15.30 9.43 -38.49
N ILE A 681 16.59 9.13 -38.54
CA ILE A 681 17.58 9.58 -37.54
C ILE A 681 18.39 10.75 -38.09
N ARG A 682 19.17 11.40 -37.22
CA ARG A 682 20.15 12.41 -37.63
C ARG A 682 21.58 11.93 -37.37
N SER A 683 22.43 11.89 -38.40
CA SER A 683 23.85 11.50 -38.27
C SER A 683 24.66 12.54 -37.50
N SER A 684 25.80 12.13 -36.94
CA SER A 684 26.71 13.02 -36.21
C SER A 684 27.23 14.16 -37.09
N ALA A 685 27.34 15.35 -36.51
CA ALA A 685 27.91 16.52 -37.17
C ALA A 685 29.45 16.52 -37.25
N GLN A 686 30.12 15.57 -36.58
CA GLN A 686 31.57 15.59 -36.41
C GLN A 686 32.25 14.24 -36.63
N ASP A 687 31.50 13.15 -36.47
CA ASP A 687 32.05 11.80 -36.46
C ASP A 687 31.68 11.03 -37.72
N GLU A 688 32.63 10.25 -38.23
CA GLU A 688 32.45 9.24 -39.27
C GLU A 688 32.31 7.86 -38.61
N GLY A 689 31.59 6.95 -39.25
CA GLY A 689 31.38 5.58 -38.75
C GLY A 689 30.18 4.90 -39.42
N ASP A 690 29.86 3.69 -38.98
CA ASP A 690 28.75 2.90 -39.52
C ASP A 690 27.55 2.89 -38.57
N ILE A 691 26.36 3.10 -39.12
CA ILE A 691 25.07 2.90 -38.44
C ILE A 691 24.39 1.68 -39.06
N GLU A 692 23.94 0.75 -38.23
CA GLU A 692 23.20 -0.45 -38.62
C GLU A 692 21.81 -0.42 -37.98
N VAL A 693 20.78 -0.64 -38.79
CA VAL A 693 19.40 -0.89 -38.34
C VAL A 693 19.03 -2.31 -38.67
N SER A 694 18.55 -3.05 -37.67
CA SER A 694 18.16 -4.47 -37.82
C SER A 694 16.79 -4.70 -37.20
N VAL A 695 15.92 -5.42 -37.92
CA VAL A 695 14.60 -5.80 -37.39
C VAL A 695 14.76 -6.99 -36.47
N GLU A 696 14.31 -6.83 -35.23
CA GLU A 696 14.32 -7.89 -34.22
C GLU A 696 13.09 -8.79 -34.39
N GLN A 697 11.91 -8.18 -34.51
CA GLN A 697 10.64 -8.90 -34.59
C GLN A 697 9.59 -8.06 -35.32
N ALA A 698 8.73 -8.72 -36.07
CA ALA A 698 7.54 -8.10 -36.64
C ALA A 698 6.31 -9.00 -36.45
N MET A 699 5.22 -8.41 -35.97
CA MET A 699 3.96 -9.08 -35.63
C MET A 699 2.78 -8.44 -36.36
N PHE A 700 1.86 -9.24 -36.85
CA PHE A 700 0.70 -8.85 -37.64
C PHE A 700 -0.56 -9.47 -37.07
N THR A 701 -1.66 -8.70 -37.03
CA THR A 701 -3.01 -9.22 -36.74
C THR A 701 -3.92 -9.01 -37.94
N TYR A 702 -5.03 -9.75 -38.02
CA TYR A 702 -6.03 -9.62 -39.09
C TYR A 702 -7.42 -9.38 -38.52
N TYR A 703 -8.22 -8.56 -39.20
CA TYR A 703 -9.59 -8.26 -38.77
C TYR A 703 -10.47 -9.52 -38.79
N GLY A 704 -11.04 -9.85 -37.64
CA GLY A 704 -11.91 -11.02 -37.47
C GLY A 704 -11.17 -12.30 -37.04
N ASP A 705 -9.85 -12.21 -36.86
CA ASP A 705 -9.00 -13.23 -36.26
C ASP A 705 -8.40 -12.71 -34.95
N ASN A 706 -8.37 -13.55 -33.91
CA ASN A 706 -7.77 -13.22 -32.61
C ASN A 706 -6.31 -13.74 -32.50
N GLU A 707 -5.73 -14.22 -33.61
CA GLU A 707 -4.36 -14.72 -33.68
C GLU A 707 -3.36 -13.62 -34.09
N THR A 708 -2.12 -13.78 -33.61
CA THR A 708 -0.96 -12.95 -33.98
C THR A 708 -0.04 -13.77 -34.86
N TYR A 709 0.34 -13.20 -36.01
CA TYR A 709 1.22 -13.81 -36.99
C TYR A 709 2.59 -13.12 -36.95
N TYR A 710 3.66 -13.90 -37.05
CA TYR A 710 5.03 -13.39 -37.07
C TYR A 710 5.55 -13.37 -38.51
N ALA A 711 6.22 -12.29 -38.89
CA ALA A 711 6.86 -12.19 -40.20
C ALA A 711 8.31 -12.69 -40.16
N ASP A 712 8.78 -13.21 -41.29
CA ASP A 712 10.20 -13.48 -41.52
C ASP A 712 10.98 -12.16 -41.59
N THR A 713 11.88 -11.95 -40.64
CA THR A 713 12.79 -10.80 -40.57
C THR A 713 14.22 -11.17 -40.98
N THR A 714 14.42 -12.38 -41.53
CA THR A 714 15.74 -12.89 -41.89
C THR A 714 16.38 -11.99 -42.96
N GLY A 715 17.46 -11.30 -42.56
CA GLY A 715 18.20 -10.42 -43.46
C GLY A 715 17.71 -8.98 -43.52
N ALA A 716 16.69 -8.62 -42.74
CA ALA A 716 16.18 -7.26 -42.59
C ALA A 716 17.17 -6.38 -41.81
N VAL A 717 18.26 -6.01 -42.50
CA VAL A 717 19.37 -5.22 -41.97
C VAL A 717 19.82 -4.19 -42.99
N ALA A 718 19.76 -2.91 -42.63
CA ALA A 718 20.27 -1.80 -43.41
C ALA A 718 21.53 -1.22 -42.74
N ARG A 719 22.53 -0.87 -43.54
CA ARG A 719 23.77 -0.24 -43.07
C ARG A 719 24.03 1.06 -43.82
N THR A 720 24.34 2.11 -43.08
CA THR A 720 24.70 3.42 -43.59
C THR A 720 26.07 3.84 -43.06
N THR A 721 27.02 4.14 -43.94
CA THR A 721 28.31 4.71 -43.57
C THR A 721 28.24 6.25 -43.57
N VAL A 722 28.49 6.88 -42.42
CA VAL A 722 28.64 8.33 -42.27
C VAL A 722 30.05 8.73 -42.68
N ALA A 723 30.20 9.50 -43.77
CA ALA A 723 31.50 9.89 -44.34
C ALA A 723 31.76 11.40 -44.25
N ALA A 724 33.05 11.78 -44.17
CA ALA A 724 33.46 13.18 -44.24
C ALA A 724 33.33 13.73 -45.68
N GLY A 725 32.39 14.65 -45.86
CA GLY A 725 32.16 15.36 -47.10
C GLY A 725 30.90 16.19 -46.97
N ASN A 726 30.83 17.35 -47.64
CA ASN A 726 29.57 18.06 -47.76
C ASN A 726 28.71 17.29 -48.76
N PRO A 727 27.60 16.67 -48.34
CA PRO A 727 26.74 15.88 -49.22
C PRO A 727 26.06 16.74 -50.29
N TYR A 728 26.08 18.06 -50.13
CA TYR A 728 25.62 19.02 -51.12
C TYR A 728 26.73 19.49 -52.08
N ASP A 729 27.97 19.00 -51.94
CA ASP A 729 29.05 19.19 -52.93
C ASP A 729 28.87 18.17 -54.06
N ILE A 730 27.97 18.49 -54.98
CA ILE A 730 27.55 17.63 -56.10
C ILE A 730 28.61 17.62 -57.20
N ASP A 731 29.35 18.71 -57.36
CA ASP A 731 30.39 18.82 -58.38
C ASP A 731 31.78 18.37 -57.92
N GLY A 732 31.96 18.15 -56.61
CA GLY A 732 33.13 17.57 -55.98
C GLY A 732 34.29 18.56 -55.86
N ASP A 733 34.01 19.87 -55.83
CA ASP A 733 35.03 20.90 -55.75
C ASP A 733 35.46 21.27 -54.31
N GLY A 734 34.75 20.73 -53.33
CA GLY A 734 35.02 20.85 -51.90
C GLY A 734 34.30 22.01 -51.22
N ASP A 735 33.57 22.84 -51.95
CA ASP A 735 32.70 23.89 -51.43
C ASP A 735 31.23 23.53 -51.74
N PHE A 736 30.27 24.15 -51.04
CA PHE A 736 28.85 24.06 -51.42
C PHE A 736 28.35 25.43 -51.82
N ASP A 737 28.03 25.58 -53.10
CA ASP A 737 27.56 26.81 -53.69
C ASP A 737 26.50 26.61 -54.80
N GLN A 738 26.28 27.64 -55.62
CA GLN A 738 25.28 27.58 -56.69
C GLN A 738 25.63 26.56 -57.78
N ALA A 739 26.91 26.23 -57.94
CA ALA A 739 27.41 25.27 -58.92
C ALA A 739 26.87 23.87 -58.64
N ASP A 740 26.67 23.51 -57.37
CA ASP A 740 26.13 22.21 -56.97
C ASP A 740 24.68 22.00 -57.37
N ILE A 741 23.85 23.03 -57.21
CA ILE A 741 22.46 23.02 -57.70
C ILE A 741 22.46 22.86 -59.22
N THR A 742 23.41 23.49 -59.91
CA THR A 742 23.56 23.38 -61.36
C THR A 742 24.04 21.99 -61.79
N ALA A 743 24.94 21.38 -61.01
CA ALA A 743 25.43 20.03 -61.23
C ALA A 743 24.31 19.00 -61.05
N ALA A 744 23.51 19.12 -59.98
CA ALA A 744 22.36 18.25 -59.72
C ALA A 744 21.30 18.29 -60.83
N GLN A 745 21.04 19.47 -61.41
CA GLN A 745 20.11 19.61 -62.55
C GLN A 745 20.51 18.75 -63.77
N THR A 746 21.80 18.41 -63.92
CA THR A 746 22.28 17.56 -65.02
C THR A 746 21.79 16.12 -64.91
N TYR A 747 21.44 15.69 -63.71
CA TYR A 747 20.96 14.35 -63.39
C TYR A 747 19.45 14.27 -63.18
N TYR A 748 18.72 15.39 -63.34
CA TYR A 748 17.27 15.45 -63.17
C TYR A 748 16.52 14.41 -64.02
N GLN A 749 15.61 13.67 -63.38
CA GLN A 749 14.88 12.48 -63.88
C GLN A 749 15.68 11.18 -63.96
N ALA A 750 16.92 11.12 -63.49
CA ALA A 750 17.60 9.84 -63.30
C ALA A 750 16.95 9.09 -62.13
N ALA A 751 16.82 7.77 -62.26
CA ALA A 751 16.33 6.91 -61.18
C ALA A 751 17.18 5.65 -61.03
N GLU A 752 17.06 5.01 -59.88
CA GLU A 752 17.74 3.75 -59.59
C GLU A 752 17.40 2.68 -60.65
N GLY A 753 18.45 2.04 -61.18
CA GLY A 753 18.34 1.11 -62.30
C GLY A 753 18.65 1.72 -63.68
N ASP A 754 18.72 3.04 -63.80
CA ASP A 754 19.19 3.69 -65.02
C ASP A 754 20.68 3.42 -65.28
N ALA A 755 21.08 3.37 -66.56
CA ALA A 755 22.46 3.07 -66.95
C ALA A 755 23.49 4.10 -66.44
N ASN A 756 23.06 5.31 -66.12
CA ASN A 756 23.86 6.40 -65.54
C ASN A 756 23.65 6.59 -64.04
N TRP A 757 22.88 5.72 -63.38
CA TRP A 757 22.55 5.86 -61.96
C TRP A 757 23.78 5.97 -61.06
N ALA A 758 24.82 5.16 -61.32
CA ALA A 758 26.06 5.18 -60.54
C ALA A 758 26.74 6.56 -60.48
N GLU A 759 26.51 7.42 -61.48
CA GLU A 759 27.01 8.80 -61.53
C GLU A 759 25.96 9.81 -61.06
N ALA A 760 24.67 9.51 -61.25
CA ALA A 760 23.56 10.38 -60.90
C ALA A 760 23.19 10.35 -59.41
N GLN A 761 23.42 9.23 -58.72
CA GLN A 761 23.06 9.01 -57.31
C GLN A 761 23.63 10.06 -56.35
N LYS A 762 24.71 10.76 -56.73
CA LYS A 762 25.25 11.87 -55.92
C LYS A 762 24.32 13.09 -55.86
N ALA A 763 23.39 13.22 -56.80
CA ALA A 763 22.40 14.29 -56.87
C ALA A 763 21.04 13.91 -56.27
N ASP A 764 20.89 12.66 -55.80
CA ASP A 764 19.77 12.18 -55.00
C ASP A 764 20.09 12.47 -53.54
N VAL A 765 19.84 13.71 -53.11
CA VAL A 765 20.27 14.22 -51.80
C VAL A 765 19.31 13.84 -50.69
N ASN A 766 18.08 13.45 -51.04
CA ASN A 766 17.08 12.93 -50.12
C ASN A 766 17.07 11.39 -50.05
N ALA A 767 17.84 10.74 -50.92
CA ALA A 767 18.03 9.29 -51.03
C ALA A 767 16.73 8.51 -51.33
N ASP A 768 15.84 9.06 -52.16
CA ASP A 768 14.57 8.43 -52.53
C ASP A 768 14.65 7.53 -53.79
N GLY A 769 15.87 7.33 -54.31
CA GLY A 769 16.16 6.51 -55.48
C GLY A 769 15.91 7.23 -56.80
N LYS A 770 15.72 8.56 -56.77
CA LYS A 770 15.42 9.40 -57.93
C LYS A 770 16.13 10.74 -57.76
N VAL A 771 16.47 11.38 -58.87
CA VAL A 771 16.89 12.79 -58.85
C VAL A 771 15.74 13.62 -59.40
N ASP A 772 14.95 14.24 -58.53
CA ASP A 772 13.76 14.98 -58.92
C ASP A 772 13.68 16.40 -58.34
N LEU A 773 12.48 16.98 -58.29
CA LEU A 773 12.32 18.37 -57.84
C LEU A 773 12.57 18.49 -56.33
N ALA A 774 12.32 17.44 -55.56
CA ALA A 774 12.57 17.41 -54.13
C ALA A 774 14.06 17.60 -53.84
N ASP A 775 14.94 16.91 -54.56
CA ASP A 775 16.40 17.05 -54.43
C ASP A 775 16.88 18.47 -54.75
N LEU A 776 16.36 19.04 -55.84
CA LEU A 776 16.71 20.41 -56.24
C LEU A 776 16.19 21.45 -55.25
N VAL A 777 15.03 21.22 -54.65
CA VAL A 777 14.45 22.09 -53.61
C VAL A 777 15.27 21.98 -52.32
N GLU A 778 15.71 20.78 -51.96
CA GLU A 778 16.54 20.55 -50.78
C GLU A 778 17.91 21.23 -50.92
N LEU A 779 18.59 21.04 -52.05
CA LEU A 779 19.84 21.74 -52.38
C LEU A 779 19.66 23.27 -52.37
N ALA A 780 18.59 23.78 -52.98
CA ALA A 780 18.33 25.23 -52.99
C ALA A 780 18.02 25.79 -51.59
N THR A 781 17.34 25.00 -50.74
CA THR A 781 17.02 25.39 -49.36
C THR A 781 18.28 25.42 -48.51
N ALA A 782 19.10 24.37 -48.58
CA ALA A 782 20.39 24.29 -47.90
C ALA A 782 21.31 25.46 -48.32
N TRP A 783 21.35 25.83 -49.60
CA TRP A 783 22.17 26.95 -50.07
C TRP A 783 21.70 28.31 -49.52
N LEU A 784 20.38 28.51 -49.42
CA LEU A 784 19.82 29.74 -48.84
C LEU A 784 20.15 29.88 -47.35
N GLU A 785 20.25 28.76 -46.62
CA GLU A 785 20.68 28.76 -45.21
C GLU A 785 22.16 29.14 -45.04
N VAL A 786 23.02 28.78 -45.99
CA VAL A 786 24.45 29.16 -45.99
C VAL A 786 24.66 30.65 -46.30
N LEU A 787 23.71 31.30 -46.98
CA LEU A 787 23.76 32.73 -47.33
C LEU A 787 23.20 33.67 -46.24
N GLY A 788 22.44 33.13 -45.27
CA GLY A 788 21.85 33.87 -44.14
C GLY A 788 22.76 33.95 -42.93
#